data_AF-A0A6B1CWJ4-F1
#
_entry.id   AF-A0A6B1CWJ4-F1
#
_cell.length_a   1.000
_cell.length_b   1.000
_cell.length_c   1.000
_cell.angle_alpha   90.00
_cell.angle_beta   90.00
_cell.angle_gamma   90.00
#
_symmetry.space_group_name_H-M   'P 1'
#
loop_
_entity.id
_entity.type
_entity.pdbx_description
1 polymer ?
#
loop_
_entity_poly.entity_id
_entity_poly.type
_entity_poly.pdbx_seq_one_letter_code
_entity_poly.pdbx_strand_id
1 'polypeptide(L)'
;MGYSSKRLVQSLPLFCALAFCLGLLADGRGARAQRNQGYRITNNSIVVEAAEHWRNWQLPVHAVDVLPEGGVQPHYSRQRYNILDDQDTFTRPLTDFRRKKREHAILNIDSTFTLDVKGNVITDRKDNPLYTHFARPGISRVGSNPQAAKNILDGDPGTYWEPDRNDPLDNWWIEVDLGRVVAVDEILLRFVGEELGDPFLRFRVLIAPDQEVILEDAADVDLVRVGGTQAPNRDQRDFSFALEQPRSAPSWRGRLVQVIRIVVTDTRAGRGTEVNEEQWLALDRSDQGDIVYFVKDQQGFEERLDQSRLEEPVETFYDNLPPERRGAKKFFIRERPRLADIEIWGFGDNISPGIVEGGGSLFLSGENFSPGPGFDGDYNTNFLHLVWSPLIERGVLTVDMGASFFLDAIAVSTSGRRRYIDGYIMRGSDGSRDSSGRLKWHRISPREREDNSVDRYEHLFDSYDGVELRFLEMTVVSVDPRRRGGYNTGADIGEYQIFSQGYPAEVVLTSDLIELPAIRNFGRITYDSEVPPGTNLEIRTRSGDLLGKTIRYFDKSGTEITFDAWDGLLGSYKGPIDTSFVPASGWSPWSRTYQQSGDRVTSPGLRKFMQIQVKMETTDRNIAAAINSIDIELVNPVASNIVAELWPPEATVPGRTETFEVFVQSQFIESPVSSRSVGFDEILLVMPPSQDLQLLEVGIQDQAVGAERIFSPSGDPTLFANEDGSQLKLLNSNSDSLWVRLPESLNALVDAPRIYNRLTSEGEQVPVTADGLPLTDAAYGLLEVEEQGDVRYFRRIADAQGEIELSEVSEAAYQDLEADQQGPIRYFRILLGDGAQFPFDAAGDSLDATAYRRLSSSSRGTVVAEGALMRLRFAAPVFVNGTTLEMAVRNTGGGANMAAPWQSVEAGDATALIGSNALSINLPLDAKAVDEFLIAPNPFTPNGDGINDETEIFFSVFKLTAPRQARVRIYTLAGRPIWENAQMLQSGRVSMLWDGTDLNGRKVPPGLYICQVNLDTDRESRSATRTRLLSVAY
;
A
#
# COMPACT_ATOMS: atom_id res chain seq x y z
N MET A 1 -9.08 56.26 -46.61
CA MET A 1 -10.36 56.09 -47.33
C MET A 1 -11.20 55.12 -46.51
N GLY A 2 -12.52 55.24 -46.35
CA GLY A 2 -13.44 56.33 -46.72
C GLY A 2 -14.89 55.83 -46.81
N TYR A 3 -15.81 56.42 -46.03
CA TYR A 3 -17.25 56.08 -45.89
C TYR A 3 -17.55 54.68 -45.29
N SER A 4 -18.48 54.43 -44.33
CA SER A 4 -19.58 55.18 -43.66
C SER A 4 -21.01 54.94 -44.18
N SER A 5 -21.95 54.86 -43.20
CA SER A 5 -23.43 54.75 -43.27
C SER A 5 -24.03 53.32 -43.25
N LYS A 6 -25.17 53.04 -42.57
CA LYS A 6 -25.98 53.82 -41.61
C LYS A 6 -26.90 52.89 -40.75
N ARG A 7 -27.23 53.34 -39.53
CA ARG A 7 -28.56 53.34 -38.81
C ARG A 7 -29.73 52.56 -39.46
N LEU A 8 -30.69 51.89 -38.79
CA LEU A 8 -31.12 51.65 -37.37
C LEU A 8 -32.20 50.50 -37.39
N VAL A 9 -32.94 49.99 -36.39
CA VAL A 9 -33.20 50.19 -34.92
C VAL A 9 -33.88 48.90 -34.35
N GLN A 10 -34.12 48.83 -33.02
CA GLN A 10 -34.99 47.86 -32.27
C GLN A 10 -34.55 46.37 -32.24
N SER A 11 -34.76 45.58 -31.18
CA SER A 11 -34.98 45.84 -29.72
C SER A 11 -34.98 44.51 -28.92
N LEU A 12 -34.84 44.60 -27.58
CA LEU A 12 -34.95 43.51 -26.56
C LEU A 12 -33.71 42.58 -26.41
N PRO A 13 -33.49 41.94 -25.23
CA PRO A 13 -32.19 42.10 -24.55
C PRO A 13 -31.26 40.87 -24.50
N LEU A 14 -29.96 41.14 -24.35
CA LEU A 14 -28.97 40.20 -23.84
C LEU A 14 -29.24 39.87 -22.37
N PHE A 15 -29.59 38.63 -22.03
CA PHE A 15 -29.51 38.14 -20.64
C PHE A 15 -29.25 36.61 -20.47
N CYS A 16 -28.80 35.91 -21.52
CA CYS A 16 -28.52 34.45 -21.44
C CYS A 16 -27.07 34.04 -21.78
N ALA A 17 -26.24 34.92 -22.35
CA ALA A 17 -24.94 34.53 -22.91
C ALA A 17 -23.76 34.54 -21.91
N LEU A 18 -23.81 35.36 -20.85
CA LEU A 18 -22.64 35.56 -19.96
C LEU A 18 -22.48 34.48 -18.87
N ALA A 19 -23.54 33.71 -18.57
CA ALA A 19 -23.50 32.66 -17.56
C ALA A 19 -22.70 31.43 -18.00
N PHE A 20 -22.66 31.13 -19.30
CA PHE A 20 -22.09 29.88 -19.82
C PHE A 20 -20.55 29.89 -19.86
N CYS A 21 -19.93 31.06 -20.02
CA CYS A 21 -18.46 31.18 -20.10
C CYS A 21 -17.77 31.33 -18.72
N LEU A 22 -18.53 31.53 -17.64
CA LEU A 22 -17.98 31.62 -16.28
C LEU A 22 -17.98 30.29 -15.53
N GLY A 23 -18.80 29.31 -15.94
CA GLY A 23 -18.73 27.94 -15.40
C GLY A 23 -17.42 27.23 -15.77
N LEU A 24 -17.05 27.29 -17.05
CA LEU A 24 -15.86 26.61 -17.61
C LEU A 24 -14.49 27.11 -17.07
N LEU A 25 -14.48 28.15 -16.23
CA LEU A 25 -13.28 28.63 -15.54
C LEU A 25 -13.25 28.31 -14.04
N ALA A 26 -14.33 27.75 -13.48
CA ALA A 26 -14.36 27.22 -12.12
C ALA A 26 -13.79 25.80 -12.06
N ASP A 27 -14.19 24.92 -12.99
CA ASP A 27 -13.75 23.52 -13.06
C ASP A 27 -12.22 23.39 -13.14
N GLY A 28 -11.57 24.31 -13.86
CA GLY A 28 -10.11 24.36 -14.03
C GLY A 28 -9.28 24.58 -12.74
N ARG A 29 -9.92 24.84 -11.59
CA ARG A 29 -9.26 24.81 -10.27
C ARG A 29 -9.49 23.49 -9.52
N GLY A 30 -10.70 22.94 -9.57
CA GLY A 30 -10.99 21.61 -8.98
C GLY A 30 -10.21 20.50 -9.66
N ALA A 31 -10.27 20.42 -10.99
CA ALA A 31 -9.57 19.44 -11.81
C ALA A 31 -8.03 19.57 -11.79
N ARG A 32 -7.48 20.60 -11.13
CA ARG A 32 -6.04 20.78 -10.91
C ARG A 32 -5.59 20.37 -9.51
N ALA A 33 -6.50 20.34 -8.54
CA ALA A 33 -6.24 19.78 -7.20
C ALA A 33 -6.34 18.24 -7.20
N GLN A 34 -7.26 17.67 -7.98
CA GLN A 34 -7.45 16.21 -8.09
C GLN A 34 -6.32 15.44 -8.81
N ARG A 35 -5.33 16.12 -9.42
CA ARG A 35 -4.22 15.43 -10.12
C ARG A 35 -3.18 14.79 -9.21
N ASN A 36 -3.14 15.20 -7.93
CA ASN A 36 -2.09 14.85 -6.99
C ASN A 36 -2.69 14.07 -5.80
N GLN A 37 -3.55 13.10 -6.09
CA GLN A 37 -4.18 12.19 -5.12
C GLN A 37 -4.18 10.76 -5.68
N GLY A 38 -4.06 9.75 -4.82
CA GLY A 38 -4.14 8.34 -5.18
C GLY A 38 -5.54 7.82 -5.55
N TYR A 39 -6.49 8.72 -5.78
CA TYR A 39 -7.91 8.42 -5.99
C TYR A 39 -8.67 9.63 -6.55
N ARG A 40 -9.86 9.37 -7.09
CA ARG A 40 -10.84 10.37 -7.54
C ARG A 40 -12.17 10.15 -6.83
N ILE A 41 -12.57 11.05 -5.93
CA ILE A 41 -13.89 10.99 -5.27
C ILE A 41 -14.97 11.63 -6.17
N THR A 42 -16.14 11.00 -6.19
CA THR A 42 -17.40 11.50 -6.75
C THR A 42 -18.46 11.62 -5.65
N ASN A 43 -19.67 12.08 -5.98
CA ASN A 43 -20.78 12.12 -5.01
C ASN A 43 -21.14 10.74 -4.40
N ASN A 44 -20.86 9.67 -5.14
CA ASN A 44 -21.40 8.32 -4.94
C ASN A 44 -20.35 7.20 -4.96
N SER A 45 -19.07 7.48 -5.25
CA SER A 45 -17.98 6.50 -5.28
C SER A 45 -16.59 7.13 -5.06
N ILE A 46 -15.67 6.35 -4.49
CA ILE A 46 -14.21 6.57 -4.52
C ILE A 46 -13.66 5.74 -5.70
N VAL A 47 -12.91 6.32 -6.63
CA VAL A 47 -12.42 5.63 -7.84
C VAL A 47 -10.90 5.67 -7.97
N VAL A 48 -10.30 4.54 -8.31
CA VAL A 48 -8.88 4.34 -8.63
C VAL A 48 -8.84 3.61 -9.97
N GLU A 49 -8.12 4.13 -10.97
CA GLU A 49 -8.22 3.67 -12.37
C GLU A 49 -7.00 4.14 -13.19
N ALA A 50 -6.68 5.44 -13.11
CA ALA A 50 -5.61 6.04 -13.89
C ALA A 50 -4.23 5.75 -13.30
N ALA A 51 -3.21 5.71 -14.17
CA ALA A 51 -1.80 5.59 -13.77
C ALA A 51 -1.34 6.71 -12.82
N GLU A 52 -1.94 7.91 -12.94
CA GLU A 52 -1.72 9.04 -12.00
C GLU A 52 -2.22 8.71 -10.59
N HIS A 53 -3.31 7.95 -10.43
CA HIS A 53 -3.80 7.52 -9.11
C HIS A 53 -2.83 6.49 -8.50
N TRP A 54 -2.46 5.45 -9.26
CA TRP A 54 -1.59 4.38 -8.75
C TRP A 54 -0.20 4.90 -8.35
N ARG A 55 0.40 5.85 -9.08
CA ARG A 55 1.72 6.44 -8.73
C ARG A 55 1.74 7.27 -7.44
N ASN A 56 0.59 7.68 -6.93
CA ASN A 56 0.48 8.38 -5.64
C ASN A 56 0.25 7.42 -4.46
N TRP A 57 0.06 6.11 -4.69
CA TRP A 57 0.01 5.12 -3.61
C TRP A 57 1.40 4.86 -3.03
N GLN A 58 1.45 4.33 -1.80
CA GLN A 58 2.67 3.70 -1.29
C GLN A 58 2.87 2.37 -2.04
N LEU A 59 3.88 2.34 -2.92
CA LEU A 59 4.25 1.22 -3.78
C LEU A 59 5.69 0.75 -3.50
N PRO A 60 6.00 -0.55 -3.63
CA PRO A 60 7.37 -1.01 -3.76
C PRO A 60 7.86 -0.75 -5.18
N VAL A 61 8.31 0.49 -5.47
CA VAL A 61 8.56 0.98 -6.84
C VAL A 61 9.62 0.21 -7.65
N HIS A 62 10.51 -0.53 -7.00
CA HIS A 62 11.49 -1.43 -7.63
C HIS A 62 10.90 -2.85 -7.90
N ALA A 63 9.61 -3.07 -7.61
CA ALA A 63 8.93 -4.36 -7.63
C ALA A 63 7.54 -4.32 -8.31
N VAL A 64 7.06 -3.17 -8.77
CA VAL A 64 5.77 -3.03 -9.50
C VAL A 64 5.87 -2.07 -10.69
N ASP A 65 5.23 -2.42 -11.80
CA ASP A 65 5.04 -1.56 -12.96
C ASP A 65 3.66 -0.89 -12.90
N VAL A 66 3.61 0.44 -13.03
CA VAL A 66 2.34 1.18 -13.23
C VAL A 66 2.12 1.44 -14.71
N LEU A 67 1.14 0.73 -15.27
CA LEU A 67 0.89 0.65 -16.72
C LEU A 67 0.47 2.02 -17.31
N PRO A 68 0.92 2.39 -18.53
CA PRO A 68 0.60 3.67 -19.16
C PRO A 68 -0.90 3.96 -19.31
N GLU A 69 -1.69 2.93 -19.62
CA GLU A 69 -3.14 2.95 -19.80
C GLU A 69 -3.93 3.06 -18.48
N GLY A 70 -3.29 2.81 -17.34
CA GLY A 70 -3.92 2.61 -16.04
C GLY A 70 -3.77 1.17 -15.54
N GLY A 71 -3.82 1.00 -14.22
CA GLY A 71 -3.53 -0.27 -13.55
C GLY A 71 -2.08 -0.41 -13.06
N VAL A 72 -1.85 -1.48 -12.31
CA VAL A 72 -0.55 -1.81 -11.69
C VAL A 72 -0.39 -3.34 -11.59
N GLN A 73 0.82 -3.81 -11.83
CA GLN A 73 1.22 -5.22 -11.76
C GLN A 73 2.59 -5.37 -11.07
N PRO A 74 2.97 -6.54 -10.55
CA PRO A 74 4.34 -6.87 -10.19
C PRO A 74 5.31 -6.70 -11.37
N HIS A 75 6.52 -6.22 -11.11
CA HIS A 75 7.59 -6.06 -12.10
C HIS A 75 8.22 -7.43 -12.45
N TYR A 76 8.61 -7.63 -13.71
CA TYR A 76 9.23 -8.88 -14.17
C TYR A 76 10.75 -8.76 -14.29
N SER A 77 11.49 -9.27 -13.31
CA SER A 77 12.95 -9.25 -13.31
C SER A 77 13.55 -10.24 -14.32
N ARG A 78 14.37 -9.74 -15.24
CA ARG A 78 14.96 -10.49 -16.36
C ARG A 78 16.21 -11.26 -15.90
N GLN A 79 16.47 -12.43 -16.51
CA GLN A 79 17.64 -13.26 -16.17
C GLN A 79 18.94 -12.80 -16.87
N ARG A 80 18.83 -12.45 -18.17
CA ARG A 80 19.90 -11.91 -19.00
C ARG A 80 19.26 -11.08 -20.11
N TYR A 81 19.70 -9.86 -20.33
CA TYR A 81 19.13 -8.93 -21.31
C TYR A 81 20.19 -7.95 -21.82
N ASN A 82 19.85 -7.19 -22.87
CA ASN A 82 20.67 -6.08 -23.33
C ASN A 82 20.37 -4.85 -22.45
N ILE A 83 21.35 -4.36 -21.68
CA ILE A 83 21.17 -3.24 -20.74
C ILE A 83 20.68 -1.96 -21.45
N LEU A 84 20.95 -1.82 -22.75
CA LEU A 84 20.51 -0.70 -23.57
C LEU A 84 19.02 -0.76 -23.97
N ASP A 85 18.32 -1.85 -23.67
CA ASP A 85 16.86 -1.91 -23.78
C ASP A 85 16.18 -0.98 -22.74
N ASP A 86 16.90 -0.59 -21.67
CA ASP A 86 16.38 0.25 -20.57
C ASP A 86 16.44 1.76 -20.80
N GLN A 87 16.83 2.23 -22.00
CA GLN A 87 17.03 3.67 -22.30
C GLN A 87 15.84 4.56 -21.89
N ASP A 88 14.61 4.10 -22.16
CA ASP A 88 13.38 4.83 -21.82
C ASP A 88 12.85 4.53 -20.41
N THR A 89 13.11 3.34 -19.87
CA THR A 89 12.49 2.81 -18.63
C THR A 89 13.29 3.09 -17.36
N PHE A 90 14.63 3.09 -17.41
CA PHE A 90 15.48 3.27 -16.22
C PHE A 90 15.99 4.70 -16.07
N THR A 91 15.95 5.21 -14.84
CA THR A 91 16.58 6.47 -14.44
C THR A 91 17.24 6.36 -13.07
N ARG A 92 18.53 6.71 -12.95
CA ARG A 92 19.21 6.86 -11.63
C ARG A 92 19.16 8.33 -11.20
N PRO A 93 18.60 8.68 -10.03
CA PRO A 93 18.59 10.06 -9.54
C PRO A 93 20.02 10.55 -9.22
N LEU A 94 20.34 11.79 -9.59
CA LEU A 94 21.66 12.39 -9.35
C LEU A 94 21.61 13.38 -8.18
N THR A 95 21.68 12.82 -6.98
CA THR A 95 21.68 13.56 -5.71
C THR A 95 22.80 14.61 -5.68
N ASP A 96 22.44 15.83 -5.25
CA ASP A 96 23.35 16.98 -5.12
C ASP A 96 24.07 17.44 -6.42
N PHE A 97 23.64 17.02 -7.62
CA PHE A 97 24.24 17.44 -8.90
C PHE A 97 24.23 18.97 -9.10
N ARG A 98 25.42 19.60 -9.12
CA ARG A 98 25.60 21.06 -9.20
C ARG A 98 26.82 21.46 -10.03
N ARG A 99 26.66 21.57 -11.35
CA ARG A 99 27.65 22.17 -12.26
C ARG A 99 27.86 23.68 -12.01
N LYS A 100 29.11 24.16 -12.11
CA LYS A 100 29.42 25.60 -12.16
C LYS A 100 29.05 26.16 -13.54
N LYS A 101 28.99 27.50 -13.69
CA LYS A 101 28.49 28.19 -14.90
C LYS A 101 29.26 27.90 -16.22
N ARG A 102 30.37 27.16 -16.17
CA ARG A 102 31.18 26.77 -17.34
C ARG A 102 31.36 25.26 -17.49
N GLU A 103 30.83 24.47 -16.56
CA GLU A 103 30.94 23.02 -16.60
C GLU A 103 29.81 22.41 -17.42
N HIS A 104 30.17 21.40 -18.20
CA HIS A 104 29.26 20.70 -19.09
C HIS A 104 28.92 19.33 -18.50
N ALA A 105 27.68 18.89 -18.71
CA ALA A 105 27.23 17.56 -18.31
C ALA A 105 27.50 16.55 -19.43
N ILE A 106 27.59 15.26 -19.09
CA ILE A 106 27.44 14.18 -20.07
C ILE A 106 26.05 14.21 -20.73
N LEU A 107 25.95 13.66 -21.94
CA LEU A 107 24.81 13.81 -22.85
C LEU A 107 23.54 13.06 -22.42
N ASN A 108 23.69 12.04 -21.55
CA ASN A 108 22.63 11.17 -21.03
C ASN A 108 22.06 11.63 -19.67
N ILE A 109 22.22 12.91 -19.30
CA ILE A 109 21.63 13.51 -18.10
C ILE A 109 20.43 14.38 -18.47
N ASP A 110 19.27 13.94 -18.00
CA ASP A 110 18.00 14.65 -18.05
C ASP A 110 17.76 15.47 -16.78
N SER A 111 16.72 16.32 -16.81
CA SER A 111 16.18 16.92 -15.59
C SER A 111 14.68 17.23 -15.68
N THR A 112 14.02 17.23 -14.52
CA THR A 112 12.62 17.65 -14.34
C THR A 112 12.52 18.68 -13.22
N PHE A 113 11.40 19.40 -13.12
CA PHE A 113 11.17 20.29 -11.99
C PHE A 113 11.07 19.50 -10.69
N THR A 114 11.78 19.94 -9.65
CA THR A 114 11.56 19.41 -8.29
C THR A 114 10.20 19.88 -7.80
N LEU A 115 9.34 18.95 -7.38
CA LEU A 115 7.98 19.22 -6.89
C LEU A 115 7.89 19.05 -5.38
N ASP A 116 6.97 19.79 -4.73
CA ASP A 116 6.56 19.52 -3.35
C ASP A 116 5.55 18.36 -3.27
N VAL A 117 5.22 17.92 -2.05
CA VAL A 117 4.21 16.88 -1.76
C VAL A 117 2.77 17.26 -2.18
N LYS A 118 2.58 18.41 -2.84
CA LYS A 118 1.31 18.88 -3.42
C LYS A 118 1.45 19.17 -4.92
N GLY A 119 2.55 18.75 -5.56
CA GLY A 119 2.85 18.89 -6.99
C GLY A 119 3.18 20.31 -7.46
N ASN A 120 3.55 21.23 -6.55
CA ASN A 120 4.00 22.58 -6.90
C ASN A 120 5.51 22.59 -7.17
N VAL A 121 5.96 23.35 -8.17
CA VAL A 121 7.39 23.53 -8.45
C VAL A 121 8.07 24.25 -7.28
N ILE A 122 9.08 23.61 -6.68
CA ILE A 122 9.90 24.21 -5.62
C ILE A 122 10.87 25.21 -6.25
N THR A 123 11.03 26.38 -5.65
CA THR A 123 11.97 27.42 -6.07
C THR A 123 13.11 27.64 -5.07
N ASP A 124 14.22 28.22 -5.55
CA ASP A 124 15.29 28.76 -4.72
C ASP A 124 14.88 30.09 -4.05
N ARG A 125 15.73 30.65 -3.18
CA ARG A 125 15.51 31.93 -2.49
C ARG A 125 15.47 33.18 -3.41
N LYS A 126 15.35 32.99 -4.73
CA LYS A 126 15.27 34.02 -5.77
C LYS A 126 14.23 33.66 -6.85
N ASP A 127 13.29 32.76 -6.52
CA ASP A 127 12.22 32.27 -7.39
C ASP A 127 12.67 31.54 -8.67
N ASN A 128 13.89 30.99 -8.70
CA ASN A 128 14.31 30.08 -9.78
C ASN A 128 13.80 28.66 -9.47
N PRO A 129 13.14 27.96 -10.41
CA PRO A 129 12.80 26.56 -10.23
C PRO A 129 14.02 25.69 -9.88
N LEU A 130 13.83 24.78 -8.92
CA LEU A 130 14.77 23.69 -8.66
C LEU A 130 14.52 22.54 -9.65
N TYR A 131 15.58 21.80 -9.94
CA TYR A 131 15.55 20.70 -10.91
C TYR A 131 16.15 19.43 -10.30
N THR A 132 15.37 18.34 -10.34
CA THR A 132 15.85 16.99 -10.06
C THR A 132 16.49 16.47 -11.33
N HIS A 133 17.75 16.04 -11.25
CA HIS A 133 18.52 15.52 -12.39
C HIS A 133 18.62 13.99 -12.28
N PHE A 134 18.71 13.31 -13.43
CA PHE A 134 18.80 11.85 -13.48
C PHE A 134 19.60 11.39 -14.70
N ALA A 135 20.34 10.30 -14.53
CA ALA A 135 21.09 9.63 -15.60
C ALA A 135 20.24 8.49 -16.19
N ARG A 136 20.37 8.29 -17.51
CA ARG A 136 19.80 7.17 -18.28
C ARG A 136 20.91 6.33 -18.91
N PRO A 137 20.64 5.07 -19.32
CA PRO A 137 21.48 4.38 -20.29
C PRO A 137 21.52 5.18 -21.60
N GLY A 138 22.68 5.26 -22.27
CA GLY A 138 22.81 5.90 -23.58
C GLY A 138 24.19 6.49 -23.86
N ILE A 139 24.29 7.32 -24.91
CA ILE A 139 25.53 8.02 -25.26
C ILE A 139 25.83 9.09 -24.20
N SER A 140 26.99 9.03 -23.55
CA SER A 140 27.46 10.03 -22.58
C SER A 140 28.38 11.07 -23.19
N ARG A 141 29.31 10.65 -24.04
CA ARG A 141 30.37 11.49 -24.64
C ARG A 141 30.72 10.98 -26.04
N VAL A 142 31.12 11.89 -26.92
CA VAL A 142 31.57 11.55 -28.29
C VAL A 142 32.68 12.50 -28.69
N GLY A 143 33.78 11.97 -29.23
CA GLY A 143 34.90 12.79 -29.71
C GLY A 143 34.67 13.36 -31.12
N SER A 144 33.91 12.66 -31.97
CA SER A 144 33.67 13.02 -33.37
C SER A 144 32.26 12.65 -33.83
N ASN A 145 31.67 13.45 -34.72
CA ASN A 145 30.30 13.31 -35.24
C ASN A 145 29.23 12.92 -34.18
N PRO A 146 28.97 13.79 -33.18
CA PRO A 146 28.00 13.50 -32.12
C PRO A 146 26.55 13.38 -32.61
N GLN A 147 26.21 13.90 -33.79
CA GLN A 147 24.84 13.87 -34.33
C GLN A 147 24.42 12.46 -34.79
N ALA A 148 25.37 11.63 -35.23
CA ALA A 148 25.14 10.24 -35.61
C ALA A 148 25.38 9.24 -34.46
N ALA A 149 25.83 9.70 -33.29
CA ALA A 149 26.27 8.83 -32.21
C ALA A 149 25.16 7.94 -31.65
N LYS A 150 23.94 8.48 -31.51
CA LYS A 150 22.78 7.73 -31.00
C LYS A 150 22.33 6.57 -31.90
N ASN A 151 22.78 6.53 -33.16
CA ASN A 151 22.36 5.51 -34.12
C ASN A 151 22.80 4.11 -33.67
N ILE A 152 23.91 3.99 -32.95
CA ILE A 152 24.38 2.69 -32.44
C ILE A 152 23.50 2.09 -31.34
N LEU A 153 22.42 2.77 -30.96
CA LEU A 153 21.48 2.38 -29.92
C LEU A 153 20.04 2.19 -30.45
N ASP A 154 19.81 2.32 -31.78
CA ASP A 154 18.47 2.24 -32.38
C ASP A 154 18.12 0.87 -32.99
N GLY A 155 19.11 -0.02 -33.10
CA GLY A 155 18.93 -1.40 -33.57
C GLY A 155 18.72 -1.57 -35.08
N ASP A 156 18.81 -0.50 -35.88
CA ASP A 156 18.72 -0.58 -37.35
C ASP A 156 20.12 -0.79 -37.97
N PRO A 157 20.42 -1.97 -38.57
CA PRO A 157 21.71 -2.22 -39.22
C PRO A 157 21.96 -1.35 -40.48
N GLY A 158 20.98 -0.54 -40.90
CA GLY A 158 21.11 0.49 -41.92
C GLY A 158 21.56 1.86 -41.40
N THR A 159 21.42 2.14 -40.10
CA THR A 159 21.96 3.34 -39.45
C THR A 159 23.39 3.06 -38.96
N TYR A 160 24.12 4.11 -38.56
CA TYR A 160 25.50 4.00 -38.07
C TYR A 160 26.02 5.30 -37.46
N TRP A 161 27.05 5.16 -36.63
CA TRP A 161 28.02 6.23 -36.33
C TRP A 161 29.25 6.10 -37.24
N GLU A 162 29.60 7.20 -37.91
CA GLU A 162 30.83 7.38 -38.70
C GLU A 162 31.55 8.62 -38.17
N PRO A 163 32.83 8.52 -37.73
CA PRO A 163 33.64 9.70 -37.40
C PRO A 163 33.71 10.70 -38.57
N ASP A 164 33.77 12.00 -38.27
CA ASP A 164 34.03 13.00 -39.29
C ASP A 164 35.45 12.83 -39.83
N ARG A 165 35.57 12.60 -41.14
CA ARG A 165 36.86 12.38 -41.84
C ARG A 165 37.84 13.55 -41.70
N ASN A 166 37.39 14.73 -41.26
CA ASN A 166 38.21 15.91 -41.04
C ASN A 166 38.70 16.05 -39.57
N ASP A 167 38.11 15.30 -38.63
CA ASP A 167 38.59 15.26 -37.24
C ASP A 167 39.88 14.45 -37.12
N PRO A 168 40.82 14.81 -36.22
CA PRO A 168 42.00 14.01 -35.94
C PRO A 168 41.64 12.65 -35.34
N LEU A 169 42.43 11.62 -35.62
CA LEU A 169 42.17 10.24 -35.19
C LEU A 169 42.00 10.10 -33.65
N ASP A 170 42.67 10.95 -32.86
CA ASP A 170 42.53 10.98 -31.40
C ASP A 170 41.11 11.37 -30.93
N ASN A 171 40.29 11.98 -31.80
CA ASN A 171 38.87 12.28 -31.56
C ASN A 171 37.93 11.16 -32.04
N TRP A 172 38.42 10.11 -32.71
CA TRP A 172 37.56 9.06 -33.28
C TRP A 172 37.16 8.03 -32.21
N TRP A 173 36.35 8.47 -31.25
CA TRP A 173 35.81 7.64 -30.17
C TRP A 173 34.38 8.03 -29.79
N ILE A 174 33.68 7.06 -29.21
CA ILE A 174 32.30 7.16 -28.73
C ILE A 174 32.19 6.47 -27.37
N GLU A 175 31.40 7.04 -26.46
CA GLU A 175 31.21 6.55 -25.10
C GLU A 175 29.73 6.34 -24.80
N VAL A 176 29.44 5.15 -24.24
CA VAL A 176 28.15 4.74 -23.72
C VAL A 176 28.26 4.68 -22.20
N ASP A 177 27.27 5.21 -21.50
CA ASP A 177 27.06 5.09 -20.06
C ASP A 177 25.78 4.30 -19.83
N LEU A 178 25.81 3.33 -18.92
CA LEU A 178 24.66 2.48 -18.59
C LEU A 178 23.75 3.12 -17.51
N GLY A 179 24.12 4.31 -17.00
CA GLY A 179 23.38 5.09 -15.99
C GLY A 179 23.43 4.50 -14.57
N ARG A 180 23.91 3.27 -14.43
CA ARG A 180 24.12 2.50 -13.19
C ARG A 180 25.28 1.51 -13.38
N VAL A 181 25.89 1.06 -12.28
CA VAL A 181 26.85 -0.05 -12.34
C VAL A 181 26.14 -1.41 -12.41
N VAL A 182 26.50 -2.24 -13.39
CA VAL A 182 25.91 -3.55 -13.67
C VAL A 182 26.98 -4.61 -13.95
N ALA A 183 26.64 -5.88 -13.71
CA ALA A 183 27.46 -7.02 -14.10
C ALA A 183 27.22 -7.37 -15.58
N VAL A 184 28.15 -6.96 -16.46
CA VAL A 184 28.11 -7.25 -17.91
C VAL A 184 28.87 -8.54 -18.19
N ASP A 185 28.21 -9.53 -18.77
CA ASP A 185 28.83 -10.79 -19.23
C ASP A 185 29.58 -10.58 -20.56
N GLU A 186 29.00 -9.81 -21.48
CA GLU A 186 29.42 -9.75 -22.89
C GLU A 186 29.08 -8.41 -23.54
N ILE A 187 30.03 -7.87 -24.32
CA ILE A 187 29.84 -6.71 -25.19
C ILE A 187 29.87 -7.20 -26.64
N LEU A 188 28.80 -6.96 -27.41
CA LEU A 188 28.78 -7.17 -28.86
C LEU A 188 28.89 -5.84 -29.60
N LEU A 189 29.71 -5.78 -30.66
CA LEU A 189 29.74 -4.68 -31.63
C LEU A 189 29.41 -5.21 -33.03
N ARG A 190 28.52 -4.52 -33.74
CA ARG A 190 28.19 -4.80 -35.15
C ARG A 190 28.57 -3.61 -36.04
N PHE A 191 29.33 -3.87 -37.09
CA PHE A 191 29.62 -2.93 -38.17
C PHE A 191 28.62 -3.12 -39.32
N VAL A 192 28.34 -2.04 -40.07
CA VAL A 192 27.37 -2.06 -41.18
C VAL A 192 27.68 -3.12 -42.25
N GLY A 193 26.69 -3.45 -43.08
CA GLY A 193 26.88 -4.31 -44.26
C GLY A 193 27.91 -3.77 -45.27
N GLU A 194 28.47 -4.64 -46.12
CA GLU A 194 29.60 -4.31 -47.02
C GLU A 194 29.29 -3.19 -48.02
N GLU A 195 28.08 -3.14 -48.57
CA GLU A 195 27.65 -2.07 -49.48
C GLU A 195 27.55 -0.70 -48.75
N LEU A 196 27.25 -0.72 -47.45
CA LEU A 196 27.09 0.46 -46.61
C LEU A 196 28.42 1.01 -46.08
N GLY A 197 29.46 0.19 -45.85
CA GLY A 197 30.72 0.71 -45.29
C GLY A 197 31.78 -0.30 -44.90
N ASP A 198 32.85 0.25 -44.32
CA ASP A 198 33.99 -0.49 -43.77
C ASP A 198 33.82 -0.69 -42.26
N PRO A 199 34.23 -1.84 -41.69
CA PRO A 199 34.44 -1.95 -40.26
C PRO A 199 35.68 -1.13 -39.84
N PHE A 200 35.84 -0.83 -38.54
CA PHE A 200 37.02 -0.08 -38.07
C PHE A 200 38.32 -0.87 -38.31
N LEU A 201 39.28 -0.28 -39.04
CA LEU A 201 40.56 -0.89 -39.38
C LEU A 201 41.31 -1.39 -38.13
N ARG A 202 41.42 -0.54 -37.09
CA ARG A 202 41.75 -1.00 -35.74
C ARG A 202 41.00 -0.21 -34.69
N PHE A 203 40.51 -0.88 -33.65
CA PHE A 203 39.85 -0.25 -32.52
C PHE A 203 40.19 -0.93 -31.19
N ARG A 204 39.82 -0.28 -30.08
CA ARG A 204 39.88 -0.80 -28.71
C ARG A 204 38.52 -0.59 -28.03
N VAL A 205 38.16 -1.51 -27.15
CA VAL A 205 37.03 -1.35 -26.22
C VAL A 205 37.60 -1.18 -24.82
N LEU A 206 37.26 -0.07 -24.18
CA LEU A 206 37.64 0.30 -22.81
C LEU A 206 36.38 0.35 -21.94
N ILE A 207 36.50 0.05 -20.66
CA ILE A 207 35.39 0.11 -19.70
C ILE A 207 35.83 0.67 -18.34
N ALA A 208 34.87 1.22 -17.58
CA ALA A 208 35.02 1.58 -16.17
C ALA A 208 33.74 1.20 -15.39
N PRO A 209 33.84 0.86 -14.08
CA PRO A 209 32.68 0.54 -13.23
C PRO A 209 31.90 1.79 -12.78
N ASP A 210 32.47 2.97 -13.00
CA ASP A 210 32.06 4.28 -12.51
C ASP A 210 32.00 5.31 -13.65
N GLN A 211 31.29 6.42 -13.42
CA GLN A 211 31.18 7.55 -14.35
C GLN A 211 31.31 8.88 -13.59
N GLU A 212 32.04 9.83 -14.19
CA GLU A 212 31.97 11.23 -13.79
C GLU A 212 30.91 11.97 -14.61
N VAL A 213 30.01 12.69 -13.95
CA VAL A 213 28.83 13.33 -14.57
C VAL A 213 29.15 14.68 -15.23
N ILE A 214 30.34 15.23 -14.98
CA ILE A 214 30.86 16.46 -15.56
C ILE A 214 31.88 16.12 -16.67
N LEU A 215 31.95 16.92 -17.73
CA LEU A 215 32.88 16.69 -18.84
C LEU A 215 34.32 17.08 -18.50
N GLU A 216 34.50 18.13 -17.70
CA GLU A 216 35.79 18.62 -17.27
C GLU A 216 36.56 17.63 -16.37
N ASP A 217 35.83 16.82 -15.59
CA ASP A 217 36.38 15.85 -14.64
C ASP A 217 36.58 14.44 -15.26
N ALA A 218 36.30 14.29 -16.56
CA ALA A 218 36.38 13.02 -17.32
C ALA A 218 37.79 12.40 -17.46
N ALA A 219 38.79 12.98 -16.82
CA ALA A 219 40.15 12.46 -16.74
C ALA A 219 40.39 11.54 -15.53
N ASP A 220 39.48 11.56 -14.54
CA ASP A 220 39.62 10.80 -13.29
C ASP A 220 39.00 9.38 -13.37
N VAL A 221 38.29 9.05 -14.46
CA VAL A 221 37.69 7.72 -14.73
C VAL A 221 38.75 6.72 -15.24
N ASP A 222 38.98 5.61 -14.52
CA ASP A 222 40.02 4.60 -14.82
C ASP A 222 39.58 3.59 -15.92
N LEU A 223 39.62 4.04 -17.18
CA LEU A 223 39.23 3.25 -18.36
C LEU A 223 40.21 2.10 -18.68
N VAL A 224 39.80 0.87 -18.37
CA VAL A 224 40.58 -0.36 -18.60
C VAL A 224 40.19 -1.02 -19.94
N ARG A 225 41.18 -1.39 -20.77
CA ARG A 225 40.95 -2.15 -22.01
C ARG A 225 40.46 -3.57 -21.72
N VAL A 226 39.36 -3.96 -22.37
CA VAL A 226 38.87 -5.35 -22.43
C VAL A 226 38.88 -5.93 -23.85
N GLY A 227 38.72 -5.12 -24.89
CA GLY A 227 38.48 -5.62 -26.24
C GLY A 227 39.19 -4.90 -27.39
N GLY A 228 38.72 -5.19 -28.59
CA GLY A 228 39.19 -4.65 -29.86
C GLY A 228 40.38 -5.38 -30.50
N THR A 229 40.64 -5.02 -31.75
CA THR A 229 41.59 -5.66 -32.68
C THR A 229 43.07 -5.58 -32.26
N GLN A 230 43.86 -6.60 -32.57
CA GLN A 230 45.33 -6.57 -32.48
C GLN A 230 46.03 -6.43 -33.86
N ALA A 231 45.33 -6.79 -34.94
CA ALA A 231 45.77 -6.67 -36.34
C ALA A 231 44.75 -5.85 -37.15
N PRO A 232 45.09 -5.33 -38.35
CA PRO A 232 44.13 -4.57 -39.16
C PRO A 232 42.97 -5.44 -39.62
N ASN A 233 41.75 -5.07 -39.23
CA ASN A 233 40.49 -5.67 -39.69
C ASN A 233 40.09 -5.10 -41.07
N ARG A 234 39.36 -5.88 -41.87
CA ARG A 234 38.84 -5.48 -43.19
C ARG A 234 37.45 -6.02 -43.50
N ASP A 235 37.11 -7.15 -42.89
CA ASP A 235 36.07 -8.08 -43.30
C ASP A 235 35.22 -8.59 -42.13
N GLN A 236 35.79 -8.72 -40.91
CA GLN A 236 35.02 -9.05 -39.73
C GLN A 236 34.11 -7.88 -39.33
N ARG A 237 32.80 -8.14 -39.26
CA ARG A 237 31.77 -7.12 -38.94
C ARG A 237 31.12 -7.32 -37.57
N ASP A 238 31.17 -8.53 -37.00
CA ASP A 238 30.68 -8.83 -35.66
C ASP A 238 31.84 -9.13 -34.70
N PHE A 239 31.83 -8.52 -33.51
CA PHE A 239 32.80 -8.78 -32.45
C PHE A 239 32.10 -8.97 -31.10
N SER A 240 32.29 -10.13 -30.48
CA SER A 240 31.93 -10.40 -29.09
C SER A 240 33.16 -10.27 -28.18
N PHE A 241 32.96 -9.68 -27.00
CA PHE A 241 33.94 -9.58 -25.93
C PHE A 241 33.30 -10.03 -24.61
N ALA A 242 33.50 -11.29 -24.23
CA ALA A 242 33.18 -11.79 -22.89
C ALA A 242 34.08 -11.10 -21.84
N LEU A 243 33.52 -10.78 -20.67
CA LEU A 243 34.21 -10.02 -19.63
C LEU A 243 34.47 -10.84 -18.35
N GLU A 244 35.65 -10.67 -17.77
CA GLU A 244 36.05 -11.28 -16.50
C GLU A 244 36.41 -10.20 -15.46
N GLN A 245 35.84 -10.29 -14.26
CA GLN A 245 36.17 -9.42 -13.12
C GLN A 245 37.54 -9.76 -12.51
N PRO A 246 38.48 -8.81 -12.41
CA PRO A 246 39.72 -9.04 -11.66
C PRO A 246 39.47 -9.19 -10.16
N ARG A 247 40.23 -10.06 -9.49
CA ARG A 247 40.19 -10.28 -8.03
C ARG A 247 38.84 -10.73 -7.46
N SER A 248 37.97 -11.30 -8.29
CA SER A 248 36.71 -11.89 -7.84
C SER A 248 36.88 -13.34 -7.39
N ALA A 249 35.95 -13.83 -6.57
CA ALA A 249 35.82 -15.26 -6.29
C ALA A 249 35.49 -16.05 -7.58
N PRO A 250 35.87 -17.35 -7.70
CA PRO A 250 35.59 -18.17 -8.88
C PRO A 250 34.10 -18.41 -9.20
N SER A 251 33.19 -17.96 -8.33
CA SER A 251 31.73 -17.99 -8.51
C SER A 251 31.19 -16.79 -9.30
N TRP A 252 31.98 -15.73 -9.45
CA TRP A 252 31.56 -14.46 -10.04
C TRP A 252 31.22 -14.57 -11.53
N ARG A 253 30.34 -13.68 -12.02
CA ARG A 253 29.88 -13.63 -13.42
C ARG A 253 30.07 -12.24 -14.02
N GLY A 254 30.48 -12.20 -15.28
CA GLY A 254 30.77 -10.97 -16.01
C GLY A 254 31.78 -10.07 -15.30
N ARG A 255 31.60 -8.75 -15.49
CA ARG A 255 32.42 -7.68 -14.93
C ARG A 255 31.56 -6.47 -14.60
N LEU A 256 31.91 -5.75 -13.53
CA LEU A 256 31.28 -4.46 -13.22
C LEU A 256 31.63 -3.41 -14.28
N VAL A 257 30.59 -2.83 -14.86
CA VAL A 257 30.64 -1.78 -15.87
C VAL A 257 29.55 -0.76 -15.60
N GLN A 258 29.89 0.51 -15.70
CA GLN A 258 28.96 1.60 -15.98
C GLN A 258 29.30 2.28 -17.31
N VAL A 259 30.58 2.48 -17.63
CA VAL A 259 31.03 3.21 -18.83
C VAL A 259 31.73 2.28 -19.81
N ILE A 260 31.46 2.49 -21.11
CA ILE A 260 32.04 1.74 -22.23
C ILE A 260 32.49 2.75 -23.29
N ARG A 261 33.81 2.83 -23.56
CA ARG A 261 34.37 3.71 -24.61
C ARG A 261 35.01 2.90 -25.73
N ILE A 262 34.51 3.09 -26.95
CA ILE A 262 35.08 2.53 -28.18
C ILE A 262 36.00 3.58 -28.80
N VAL A 263 37.25 3.20 -29.09
CA VAL A 263 38.27 4.10 -29.63
C VAL A 263 38.84 3.52 -30.93
N VAL A 264 38.72 4.24 -32.04
CA VAL A 264 39.43 3.91 -33.28
C VAL A 264 40.90 4.29 -33.12
N THR A 265 41.82 3.44 -33.60
CA THR A 265 43.26 3.57 -33.32
C THR A 265 44.15 3.44 -34.56
N ASP A 266 43.55 3.20 -35.73
CA ASP A 266 44.21 3.15 -37.04
C ASP A 266 43.13 3.30 -38.13
N THR A 267 43.48 3.86 -39.28
CA THR A 267 42.56 4.08 -40.41
C THR A 267 43.31 4.11 -41.75
N ARG A 268 42.67 3.62 -42.81
CA ARG A 268 43.14 3.80 -44.19
C ARG A 268 42.96 5.24 -44.68
N ALA A 269 42.10 6.03 -44.03
CA ALA A 269 41.68 7.37 -44.42
C ALA A 269 41.27 7.41 -45.90
N GLY A 270 41.89 8.27 -46.72
CA GLY A 270 41.62 8.33 -48.16
C GLY A 270 41.99 7.08 -48.96
N ARG A 271 42.72 6.09 -48.41
CA ARG A 271 43.23 4.91 -49.16
C ARG A 271 42.47 3.62 -48.80
N GLY A 272 41.15 3.69 -48.80
CA GLY A 272 40.26 2.58 -48.46
C GLY A 272 40.40 1.40 -49.43
N THR A 273 39.91 1.58 -50.65
CA THR A 273 39.85 0.51 -51.68
C THR A 273 40.37 1.05 -53.01
N GLU A 274 41.36 0.36 -53.60
CA GLU A 274 41.96 0.78 -54.88
C GLU A 274 41.01 0.50 -56.05
N VAL A 275 40.84 1.49 -56.92
CA VAL A 275 39.95 1.47 -58.11
C VAL A 275 40.67 2.06 -59.32
N ASN A 276 40.09 1.90 -60.52
CA ASN A 276 40.60 2.57 -61.72
C ASN A 276 40.11 4.03 -61.82
N GLU A 277 40.71 4.80 -62.73
CA GLU A 277 40.43 6.24 -62.92
C GLU A 277 38.98 6.52 -63.35
N GLU A 278 38.41 5.69 -64.22
CA GLU A 278 37.02 5.81 -64.69
C GLU A 278 36.02 5.58 -63.55
N GLN A 279 36.25 4.57 -62.72
CA GLN A 279 35.47 4.29 -61.51
C GLN A 279 35.59 5.44 -60.50
N TRP A 280 36.79 5.96 -60.25
CA TRP A 280 37.01 7.04 -59.29
C TRP A 280 36.35 8.36 -59.73
N LEU A 281 36.39 8.68 -61.03
CA LEU A 281 35.71 9.85 -61.61
C LEU A 281 34.19 9.72 -61.59
N ALA A 282 33.65 8.51 -61.47
CA ALA A 282 32.21 8.24 -61.33
C ALA A 282 31.71 8.23 -59.87
N LEU A 283 32.60 8.32 -58.87
CA LEU A 283 32.23 8.44 -57.46
C LEU A 283 31.71 9.85 -57.12
N ASP A 284 30.80 9.94 -56.16
CA ASP A 284 30.50 11.20 -55.48
C ASP A 284 31.73 11.72 -54.71
N ARG A 285 31.89 13.05 -54.65
CA ARG A 285 32.98 13.74 -53.93
C ARG A 285 33.04 13.45 -52.42
N SER A 286 31.97 12.90 -51.85
CA SER A 286 31.95 12.39 -50.49
C SER A 286 32.80 11.13 -50.32
N ASP A 287 32.85 10.26 -51.33
CA ASP A 287 33.44 8.92 -51.26
C ASP A 287 34.74 8.77 -52.08
N GLN A 288 35.06 9.75 -52.93
CA GLN A 288 36.40 9.93 -53.50
C GLN A 288 37.46 10.02 -52.40
N GLY A 289 38.44 9.11 -52.46
CA GLY A 289 39.63 9.09 -51.62
C GLY A 289 40.88 9.60 -52.35
N ASP A 290 42.05 9.23 -51.83
CA ASP A 290 43.35 9.74 -52.28
C ASP A 290 43.69 9.31 -53.72
N ILE A 291 44.48 10.14 -54.40
CA ILE A 291 45.24 9.74 -55.60
C ILE A 291 46.71 9.60 -55.18
N VAL A 292 47.26 8.40 -55.33
CA VAL A 292 48.66 8.09 -54.99
C VAL A 292 49.49 8.05 -56.26
N TYR A 293 50.46 8.95 -56.35
CA TYR A 293 51.32 9.16 -57.50
C TYR A 293 52.66 8.45 -57.34
N PHE A 294 53.19 7.89 -58.43
CA PHE A 294 54.50 7.24 -58.46
C PHE A 294 55.46 7.96 -59.42
N VAL A 295 56.76 7.87 -59.16
CA VAL A 295 57.83 8.41 -60.00
C VAL A 295 58.76 7.28 -60.46
N LYS A 296 59.15 7.32 -61.72
CA LYS A 296 60.15 6.39 -62.28
C LYS A 296 61.58 6.91 -62.04
N ASP A 297 62.44 5.98 -61.63
CA ASP A 297 63.89 6.17 -61.59
C ASP A 297 64.52 5.98 -62.99
N GLN A 298 65.86 6.00 -63.09
CA GLN A 298 66.57 5.82 -64.36
C GLN A 298 66.61 4.37 -64.87
N GLN A 299 66.09 3.41 -64.09
CA GLN A 299 66.04 1.97 -64.40
C GLN A 299 64.59 1.50 -64.66
N GLY A 300 63.60 2.38 -64.48
CA GLY A 300 62.17 2.11 -64.67
C GLY A 300 61.46 1.60 -63.40
N PHE A 301 62.11 1.61 -62.24
CA PHE A 301 61.47 1.27 -60.97
C PHE A 301 60.58 2.42 -60.49
N GLU A 302 59.40 2.10 -59.95
CA GLU A 302 58.42 3.08 -59.47
C GLU A 302 58.47 3.25 -57.95
N GLU A 303 58.90 4.42 -57.47
CA GLU A 303 58.79 4.83 -56.06
C GLU A 303 57.52 5.68 -55.87
N ARG A 304 56.80 5.49 -54.75
CA ARG A 304 55.67 6.34 -54.37
C ARG A 304 56.17 7.75 -54.01
N LEU A 305 55.56 8.78 -54.59
CA LEU A 305 55.74 10.17 -54.16
C LEU A 305 55.07 10.41 -52.80
N ASP A 306 55.73 11.16 -51.94
CA ASP A 306 55.24 11.50 -50.60
C ASP A 306 55.21 13.02 -50.41
N GLN A 307 54.05 13.57 -50.06
CA GLN A 307 53.85 15.01 -49.91
C GLN A 307 54.78 15.63 -48.85
N SER A 308 55.19 14.86 -47.83
CA SER A 308 56.12 15.32 -46.79
C SER A 308 57.55 15.57 -47.29
N ARG A 309 57.87 15.14 -48.52
CA ARG A 309 59.19 15.25 -49.15
C ARG A 309 59.24 16.26 -50.32
N LEU A 310 58.16 16.99 -50.59
CA LEU A 310 58.03 17.89 -51.73
C LEU A 310 57.67 19.31 -51.28
N GLU A 311 58.27 20.31 -51.91
CA GLU A 311 58.01 21.75 -51.65
C GLU A 311 56.73 22.25 -52.33
N GLU A 312 56.26 21.53 -53.35
CA GLU A 312 55.00 21.78 -54.07
C GLU A 312 54.02 20.59 -53.91
N PRO A 313 52.72 20.75 -54.25
CA PRO A 313 51.77 19.65 -54.18
C PRO A 313 52.18 18.45 -55.05
N VAL A 314 51.96 17.21 -54.59
CA VAL A 314 52.36 15.99 -55.31
C VAL A 314 51.84 15.96 -56.75
N GLU A 315 50.61 16.40 -56.97
CA GLU A 315 49.99 16.52 -58.31
C GLU A 315 50.77 17.50 -59.20
N THR A 316 51.09 18.70 -58.70
CA THR A 316 51.86 19.71 -59.42
C THR A 316 53.27 19.22 -59.74
N PHE A 317 53.96 18.61 -58.76
CA PHE A 317 55.28 18.01 -58.96
C PHE A 317 55.24 16.89 -60.03
N TYR A 318 54.27 16.00 -59.95
CA TYR A 318 54.10 14.90 -60.90
C TYR A 318 53.79 15.42 -62.31
N ASP A 319 52.94 16.44 -62.45
CA ASP A 319 52.62 17.03 -63.74
C ASP A 319 53.72 17.96 -64.29
N ASN A 320 54.70 18.33 -63.47
CA ASN A 320 55.98 18.94 -63.87
C ASN A 320 57.04 17.90 -64.29
N LEU A 321 56.90 16.60 -63.96
CA LEU A 321 57.89 15.58 -64.35
C LEU A 321 57.91 15.35 -65.89
N PRO A 322 59.08 15.06 -66.49
CA PRO A 322 59.15 14.54 -67.86
C PRO A 322 58.29 13.27 -68.03
N PRO A 323 57.60 13.06 -69.16
CA PRO A 323 56.67 11.94 -69.34
C PRO A 323 57.29 10.56 -69.05
N GLU A 324 58.54 10.35 -69.44
CA GLU A 324 59.32 9.13 -69.20
C GLU A 324 59.60 8.86 -67.72
N ARG A 325 59.47 9.87 -66.85
CA ARG A 325 59.63 9.78 -65.39
C ARG A 325 58.31 9.64 -64.62
N ARG A 326 57.15 9.71 -65.28
CA ARG A 326 55.85 9.54 -64.61
C ARG A 326 55.57 8.06 -64.36
N GLY A 327 55.35 7.69 -63.11
CA GLY A 327 54.91 6.36 -62.69
C GLY A 327 53.41 6.15 -62.89
N ALA A 328 52.83 5.14 -62.27
CA ALA A 328 51.38 5.00 -62.19
C ALA A 328 50.73 6.11 -61.32
N LYS A 329 49.45 6.40 -61.60
CA LYS A 329 48.51 6.94 -60.61
C LYS A 329 47.68 5.76 -60.08
N LYS A 330 47.50 5.66 -58.77
CA LYS A 330 46.54 4.75 -58.11
C LYS A 330 45.43 5.58 -57.49
N PHE A 331 44.17 5.21 -57.73
CA PHE A 331 42.99 5.94 -57.27
C PHE A 331 42.30 5.11 -56.18
N PHE A 332 41.76 5.77 -55.16
CA PHE A 332 41.13 5.08 -54.04
C PHE A 332 39.72 5.60 -53.75
N ILE A 333 38.80 4.70 -53.43
CA ILE A 333 37.63 5.01 -52.59
C ILE A 333 38.17 5.24 -51.16
N ARG A 334 37.67 6.26 -50.46
CA ARG A 334 38.02 6.45 -49.04
C ARG A 334 37.50 5.30 -48.17
N GLU A 335 38.08 5.13 -46.99
CA GLU A 335 37.45 4.32 -45.93
C GLU A 335 36.19 5.02 -45.41
N ARG A 336 35.14 4.24 -45.14
CA ARG A 336 33.85 4.66 -44.57
C ARG A 336 33.62 3.90 -43.26
N PRO A 337 34.37 4.22 -42.19
CA PRO A 337 34.41 3.45 -40.94
C PRO A 337 33.09 3.60 -40.16
N ARG A 338 32.24 2.58 -40.18
CA ARG A 338 30.82 2.66 -39.77
C ARG A 338 30.41 1.58 -38.78
N LEU A 339 30.31 1.95 -37.50
CA LEU A 339 29.71 1.12 -36.45
C LEU A 339 28.20 1.25 -36.54
N ALA A 340 27.48 0.14 -36.67
CA ALA A 340 26.03 0.12 -36.80
C ALA A 340 25.35 0.07 -35.42
N ASP A 341 25.83 -0.80 -34.52
CA ASP A 341 25.08 -1.24 -33.33
C ASP A 341 26.01 -1.79 -32.23
N ILE A 342 25.54 -1.74 -30.97
CA ILE A 342 26.20 -2.27 -29.76
C ILE A 342 25.17 -2.93 -28.83
N GLU A 343 25.39 -4.20 -28.48
CA GLU A 343 24.59 -4.90 -27.45
C GLU A 343 25.43 -5.12 -26.19
N ILE A 344 24.87 -4.81 -25.02
CA ILE A 344 25.52 -4.94 -23.71
C ILE A 344 24.76 -5.99 -22.88
N TRP A 345 25.21 -7.24 -22.92
CA TRP A 345 24.52 -8.34 -22.27
C TRP A 345 24.89 -8.46 -20.79
N GLY A 346 23.95 -8.12 -19.91
CA GLY A 346 24.12 -8.15 -18.45
C GLY A 346 23.44 -9.34 -17.77
N PHE A 347 23.93 -9.68 -16.57
CA PHE A 347 23.35 -10.70 -15.70
C PHE A 347 22.35 -10.08 -14.71
N GLY A 348 21.09 -10.49 -14.81
CA GLY A 348 20.02 -10.19 -13.86
C GLY A 348 19.55 -8.73 -13.82
N ASP A 349 18.28 -8.52 -13.46
CA ASP A 349 17.86 -7.22 -12.91
C ASP A 349 18.29 -7.12 -11.44
N ASN A 350 19.06 -6.07 -11.12
CA ASN A 350 19.49 -5.77 -9.77
C ASN A 350 18.38 -4.99 -9.05
N ILE A 351 17.79 -5.58 -8.01
CA ILE A 351 16.72 -4.97 -7.21
C ILE A 351 17.23 -4.12 -6.03
N SER A 352 18.56 -3.96 -5.85
CA SER A 352 19.09 -3.12 -4.76
C SER A 352 18.76 -1.61 -4.88
N PRO A 353 18.83 -0.98 -6.07
CA PRO A 353 18.43 0.40 -6.25
C PRO A 353 16.91 0.56 -6.08
N GLY A 354 16.50 1.56 -5.32
CA GLY A 354 15.08 1.84 -5.07
C GLY A 354 14.44 1.00 -3.96
N ILE A 355 15.18 0.17 -3.20
CA ILE A 355 14.64 -0.53 -2.01
C ILE A 355 13.98 0.46 -1.03
N VAL A 356 14.68 1.54 -0.68
CA VAL A 356 14.20 2.54 0.29
C VAL A 356 13.05 3.37 -0.28
N GLU A 357 13.12 3.75 -1.56
CA GLU A 357 12.04 4.45 -2.26
C GLU A 357 10.77 3.57 -2.36
N GLY A 358 10.95 2.25 -2.47
CA GLY A 358 9.90 1.25 -2.43
C GLY A 358 9.39 0.87 -1.03
N GLY A 359 9.63 1.71 -0.01
CA GLY A 359 9.17 1.47 1.36
C GLY A 359 9.88 0.33 2.10
N GLY A 360 10.99 -0.18 1.55
CA GLY A 360 11.96 -0.98 2.27
C GLY A 360 12.80 -0.14 3.25
N SER A 361 13.77 -0.75 3.91
CA SER A 361 14.64 -0.06 4.86
C SER A 361 16.02 -0.71 4.99
N LEU A 362 17.03 0.11 5.29
CA LEU A 362 18.42 -0.32 5.47
C LEU A 362 18.91 0.15 6.85
N PHE A 363 19.29 -0.78 7.73
CA PHE A 363 19.72 -0.46 9.09
C PHE A 363 21.04 -1.17 9.45
N LEU A 364 22.09 -0.40 9.73
CA LEU A 364 23.37 -0.90 10.22
C LEU A 364 23.49 -0.66 11.74
N SER A 365 23.69 -1.72 12.51
CA SER A 365 23.93 -1.60 13.96
C SER A 365 25.30 -0.99 14.26
N GLY A 366 25.32 -0.07 15.22
CA GLY A 366 26.49 0.72 15.61
C GLY A 366 26.52 2.08 14.90
N GLU A 367 26.17 3.13 15.67
CA GLU A 367 25.95 4.51 15.25
C GLU A 367 27.01 5.12 14.29
N ASN A 368 26.55 6.09 13.47
CA ASN A 368 27.32 7.01 12.60
C ASN A 368 27.75 6.47 11.22
N PHE A 369 27.10 5.43 10.68
CA PHE A 369 27.34 4.94 9.32
C PHE A 369 26.03 4.66 8.58
N SER A 370 25.81 5.32 7.43
CA SER A 370 24.72 4.98 6.51
C SER A 370 25.11 3.78 5.63
N PRO A 371 24.23 2.77 5.47
CA PRO A 371 24.40 1.70 4.50
C PRO A 371 23.89 2.04 3.09
N GLY A 372 23.20 3.17 2.88
CA GLY A 372 22.59 3.54 1.59
C GLY A 372 23.57 3.51 0.39
N PRO A 373 24.81 4.05 0.53
CA PRO A 373 25.89 3.97 -0.46
C PRO A 373 26.45 2.56 -0.78
N GLY A 374 25.66 1.51 -0.60
CA GLY A 374 25.93 0.16 -1.11
C GLY A 374 24.71 -0.46 -1.80
N PHE A 375 23.68 0.34 -2.09
CA PHE A 375 22.41 -0.04 -2.69
C PHE A 375 21.89 1.05 -3.65
N ASP A 376 22.73 2.00 -4.08
CA ASP A 376 22.34 3.16 -4.91
C ASP A 376 22.63 2.97 -6.41
N GLY A 377 23.41 1.96 -6.80
CA GLY A 377 23.78 1.71 -8.19
C GLY A 377 24.92 2.60 -8.69
N ASP A 378 25.72 3.22 -7.80
CA ASP A 378 26.80 4.16 -8.14
C ASP A 378 28.14 3.78 -7.50
N TYR A 379 29.01 3.09 -8.26
CA TYR A 379 30.28 2.55 -7.76
C TYR A 379 31.30 3.61 -7.27
N ASN A 380 31.03 4.89 -7.53
CA ASN A 380 31.72 6.04 -6.95
C ASN A 380 31.51 6.15 -5.42
N THR A 381 30.33 5.75 -4.93
CA THR A 381 29.97 5.81 -3.52
C THR A 381 30.50 4.55 -2.78
N ASN A 382 30.39 4.55 -1.46
CA ASN A 382 30.68 3.40 -0.60
C ASN A 382 30.31 3.70 0.85
N PHE A 383 30.11 2.65 1.64
CA PHE A 383 30.05 2.74 3.10
C PHE A 383 30.94 1.72 3.80
N LEU A 384 31.30 2.02 5.05
CA LEU A 384 32.10 1.13 5.88
C LEU A 384 31.21 0.10 6.58
N HIS A 385 31.13 -1.12 6.04
CA HIS A 385 30.49 -2.22 6.76
C HIS A 385 31.45 -2.75 7.83
N LEU A 386 31.17 -2.38 9.08
CA LEU A 386 31.96 -2.72 10.26
C LEU A 386 32.00 -4.24 10.52
N VAL A 387 33.18 -4.79 10.86
CA VAL A 387 33.32 -6.16 11.33
C VAL A 387 32.54 -6.32 12.64
N TRP A 388 31.62 -7.28 12.65
CA TRP A 388 30.73 -7.61 13.75
C TRP A 388 31.43 -7.99 15.05
N SER A 389 30.73 -7.79 16.17
CA SER A 389 31.15 -8.26 17.49
C SER A 389 29.99 -8.91 18.27
N PRO A 390 30.20 -10.07 18.91
CA PRO A 390 29.24 -10.62 19.87
C PRO A 390 29.25 -9.89 21.23
N LEU A 391 30.13 -8.90 21.43
CA LEU A 391 30.30 -8.19 22.71
C LEU A 391 29.69 -6.78 22.73
N ILE A 392 29.42 -6.21 21.55
CA ILE A 392 28.74 -4.92 21.36
C ILE A 392 27.88 -5.02 20.09
N GLU A 393 26.63 -4.54 20.16
CA GLU A 393 25.65 -4.69 19.08
C GLU A 393 25.99 -3.76 17.90
N ARG A 394 26.80 -4.30 16.98
CA ARG A 394 27.47 -3.54 15.92
C ARG A 394 27.88 -4.43 14.76
N GLY A 395 27.79 -3.92 13.53
CA GLY A 395 28.25 -4.63 12.32
C GLY A 395 27.30 -5.71 11.81
N VAL A 396 26.03 -5.60 12.18
CA VAL A 396 24.90 -6.31 11.55
C VAL A 396 24.13 -5.30 10.72
N LEU A 397 24.05 -5.53 9.41
CA LEU A 397 23.18 -4.82 8.47
C LEU A 397 21.89 -5.63 8.30
N THR A 398 20.75 -4.99 8.54
CA THR A 398 19.41 -5.53 8.25
C THR A 398 18.83 -4.76 7.07
N VAL A 399 18.20 -5.49 6.15
CA VAL A 399 17.49 -4.96 4.99
C VAL A 399 16.05 -5.49 5.02
N ASP A 400 15.05 -4.61 4.97
CA ASP A 400 13.72 -4.95 4.46
C ASP A 400 13.68 -4.54 2.99
N MET A 401 13.41 -5.48 2.08
CA MET A 401 13.33 -5.18 0.65
C MET A 401 12.01 -4.50 0.27
N GLY A 402 11.04 -4.33 1.18
CA GLY A 402 9.75 -3.68 0.89
C GLY A 402 8.73 -4.61 0.22
N ALA A 403 9.20 -5.55 -0.61
CA ALA A 403 8.49 -6.67 -1.21
C ALA A 403 9.20 -8.01 -0.93
N SER A 404 8.53 -9.15 -1.18
CA SER A 404 9.14 -10.49 -1.07
C SER A 404 9.54 -11.00 -2.45
N PHE A 405 10.74 -11.56 -2.58
CA PHE A 405 11.33 -12.00 -3.85
C PHE A 405 11.79 -13.45 -3.80
N PHE A 406 11.85 -14.09 -4.98
CA PHE A 406 12.55 -15.35 -5.18
C PHE A 406 14.03 -15.06 -5.45
N LEU A 407 14.85 -15.05 -4.39
CA LEU A 407 16.26 -14.70 -4.51
C LEU A 407 17.02 -15.73 -5.34
N ASP A 408 17.78 -15.28 -6.34
CA ASP A 408 18.61 -16.12 -7.22
C ASP A 408 20.12 -15.82 -7.09
N ALA A 409 20.52 -14.57 -6.79
CA ALA A 409 21.92 -14.27 -6.46
C ALA A 409 22.09 -13.01 -5.60
N ILE A 410 23.23 -12.93 -4.89
CA ILE A 410 23.75 -11.70 -4.28
C ILE A 410 25.21 -11.54 -4.68
N ALA A 411 25.56 -10.37 -5.22
CA ALA A 411 26.93 -9.95 -5.44
C ALA A 411 27.36 -8.94 -4.36
N VAL A 412 28.57 -9.11 -3.83
CA VAL A 412 29.21 -8.21 -2.87
C VAL A 412 30.47 -7.65 -3.50
N SER A 413 30.58 -6.33 -3.61
CA SER A 413 31.75 -5.67 -4.21
C SER A 413 32.29 -4.53 -3.33
N THR A 414 33.61 -4.45 -3.24
CA THR A 414 34.31 -3.48 -2.40
C THR A 414 35.05 -2.44 -3.25
N SER A 415 35.00 -1.17 -2.83
CA SER A 415 35.62 -0.05 -3.53
C SER A 415 36.53 0.75 -2.57
N GLY A 416 36.76 2.03 -2.82
CA GLY A 416 37.47 2.91 -1.90
C GLY A 416 38.89 2.44 -1.52
N ARG A 417 39.17 2.45 -0.21
CA ARG A 417 40.51 2.19 0.39
C ARG A 417 40.60 0.84 1.10
N ARG A 418 39.49 0.34 1.66
CA ARG A 418 39.40 -0.94 2.40
C ARG A 418 38.76 -2.02 1.53
N ARG A 419 39.38 -2.29 0.37
CA ARG A 419 38.94 -3.26 -0.68
C ARG A 419 39.01 -4.74 -0.27
N TYR A 420 38.89 -5.06 1.01
CA TYR A 420 39.05 -6.41 1.53
C TYR A 420 38.02 -6.68 2.61
N ILE A 421 37.00 -7.45 2.26
CA ILE A 421 36.06 -8.03 3.20
C ILE A 421 36.71 -9.27 3.84
N ASP A 422 36.80 -9.28 5.18
CA ASP A 422 37.42 -10.37 5.95
C ASP A 422 36.70 -11.72 5.79
N GLY A 423 35.39 -11.65 5.55
CA GLY A 423 34.44 -12.75 5.50
C GLY A 423 33.03 -12.22 5.84
N TYR A 424 31.99 -13.00 5.56
CA TYR A 424 30.61 -12.63 5.91
C TYR A 424 29.72 -13.84 6.23
N ILE A 425 28.62 -13.53 6.91
CA ILE A 425 27.45 -14.40 7.08
C ILE A 425 26.23 -13.65 6.55
N MET A 426 25.42 -14.29 5.70
CA MET A 426 24.11 -13.79 5.30
C MET A 426 22.99 -14.70 5.81
N ARG A 427 21.90 -14.08 6.24
CA ARG A 427 20.64 -14.74 6.63
C ARG A 427 19.47 -14.12 5.89
N GLY A 428 18.47 -14.92 5.54
CA GLY A 428 17.19 -14.49 4.98
C GLY A 428 16.04 -14.74 5.95
N SER A 429 14.93 -14.02 5.74
CA SER A 429 13.64 -14.27 6.38
C SER A 429 12.48 -13.97 5.42
N ASP A 430 11.50 -14.87 5.40
CA ASP A 430 10.19 -14.75 4.77
C ASP A 430 9.27 -13.71 5.45
N GLY A 431 9.72 -13.12 6.56
CA GLY A 431 8.87 -12.25 7.40
C GLY A 431 8.12 -13.01 8.48
N SER A 432 8.17 -14.35 8.50
CA SER A 432 7.52 -15.15 9.53
C SER A 432 8.16 -14.94 10.89
N ARG A 433 7.34 -14.98 11.94
CA ARG A 433 7.75 -14.63 13.31
C ARG A 433 7.68 -15.81 14.27
N ASP A 434 8.51 -15.75 15.30
CA ASP A 434 8.47 -16.68 16.44
C ASP A 434 7.41 -16.26 17.47
N SER A 435 7.27 -17.04 18.55
CA SER A 435 6.30 -16.77 19.63
C SER A 435 6.64 -15.56 20.51
N SER A 436 7.74 -14.85 20.24
CA SER A 436 8.09 -13.54 20.81
C SER A 436 7.92 -12.39 19.81
N GLY A 437 7.42 -12.66 18.60
CA GLY A 437 7.23 -11.66 17.55
C GLY A 437 8.49 -11.31 16.75
N ARG A 438 9.62 -12.00 16.98
CA ARG A 438 10.88 -11.76 16.25
C ARG A 438 10.89 -12.52 14.93
N LEU A 439 11.55 -11.95 13.91
CA LEU A 439 11.74 -12.59 12.61
C LEU A 439 12.52 -13.91 12.74
N LYS A 440 12.07 -14.94 12.01
CA LYS A 440 12.80 -16.21 11.88
C LYS A 440 13.88 -16.07 10.81
N TRP A 441 15.13 -16.16 11.25
CA TRP A 441 16.30 -16.04 10.38
C TRP A 441 16.91 -17.38 10.04
N HIS A 442 17.17 -17.61 8.75
CA HIS A 442 17.83 -18.82 8.24
C HIS A 442 19.09 -18.44 7.45
N ARG A 443 20.20 -19.16 7.65
CA ARG A 443 21.45 -18.87 6.92
C ARG A 443 21.26 -19.18 5.44
N ILE A 444 21.67 -18.23 4.59
CA ILE A 444 21.73 -18.42 3.14
C ILE A 444 23.18 -18.44 2.61
N SER A 445 24.14 -17.73 3.23
CA SER A 445 25.54 -17.79 2.75
C SER A 445 26.21 -19.14 3.03
N PRO A 446 27.09 -19.63 2.12
CA PRO A 446 27.98 -20.75 2.41
C PRO A 446 28.84 -20.50 3.67
N ARG A 447 29.42 -21.56 4.26
CA ARG A 447 30.31 -21.44 5.42
C ARG A 447 31.71 -20.95 5.03
N GLU A 448 32.08 -21.23 3.80
CA GLU A 448 33.31 -20.87 3.12
C GLU A 448 33.46 -19.33 3.01
N ARG A 449 32.35 -18.58 3.12
CA ARG A 449 32.35 -17.11 3.14
C ARG A 449 32.80 -16.52 4.48
N GLU A 450 32.89 -17.29 5.56
CA GLU A 450 33.29 -16.78 6.89
C GLU A 450 34.79 -16.43 6.99
N ASP A 451 35.61 -16.85 6.02
CA ASP A 451 37.04 -16.54 5.95
C ASP A 451 37.50 -16.28 4.51
N ASN A 452 37.73 -15.01 4.18
CA ASN A 452 38.35 -14.53 2.95
C ASN A 452 39.78 -14.00 3.21
N SER A 453 40.39 -14.35 4.35
CA SER A 453 41.71 -13.81 4.75
C SER A 453 42.89 -14.35 3.93
N VAL A 454 42.71 -15.51 3.28
CA VAL A 454 43.72 -16.18 2.45
C VAL A 454 43.65 -15.69 0.99
N ASP A 455 42.52 -15.91 0.32
CA ASP A 455 42.35 -15.55 -1.09
C ASP A 455 42.18 -14.05 -1.32
N ARG A 456 41.53 -13.36 -0.37
CA ARG A 456 41.37 -11.90 -0.33
C ARG A 456 40.68 -11.34 -1.58
N TYR A 457 39.60 -11.98 -2.00
CA TYR A 457 38.74 -11.49 -3.07
C TYR A 457 38.13 -10.13 -2.73
N GLU A 458 38.14 -9.21 -3.70
CA GLU A 458 37.54 -7.86 -3.59
C GLU A 458 36.06 -7.85 -4.03
N HIS A 459 35.65 -8.93 -4.73
CA HIS A 459 34.30 -9.19 -5.25
C HIS A 459 33.88 -10.65 -4.98
N LEU A 460 32.69 -10.89 -4.43
CA LEU A 460 32.16 -12.22 -4.15
C LEU A 460 30.71 -12.35 -4.65
N PHE A 461 30.30 -13.57 -5.00
CA PHE A 461 29.00 -13.85 -5.63
C PHE A 461 28.43 -15.15 -5.08
N ASP A 462 27.27 -15.09 -4.44
CA ASP A 462 26.53 -16.27 -3.98
C ASP A 462 25.27 -16.45 -4.81
N SER A 463 24.90 -17.71 -5.09
CA SER A 463 23.74 -18.08 -5.92
C SER A 463 22.80 -18.98 -5.14
N TYR A 464 21.52 -18.88 -5.47
CA TYR A 464 20.40 -19.49 -4.78
C TYR A 464 19.42 -20.11 -5.80
N ASP A 465 18.50 -20.94 -5.33
CA ASP A 465 17.51 -21.64 -6.17
C ASP A 465 16.11 -21.07 -5.89
N GLY A 466 15.90 -19.78 -6.22
CA GLY A 466 14.66 -19.04 -5.98
C GLY A 466 14.19 -19.02 -4.51
N VAL A 467 15.07 -18.67 -3.57
CA VAL A 467 14.71 -18.69 -2.13
C VAL A 467 13.78 -17.50 -1.82
N GLU A 468 12.54 -17.80 -1.46
CA GLU A 468 11.56 -16.78 -1.05
C GLU A 468 11.99 -16.07 0.24
N LEU A 469 12.17 -14.75 0.18
CA LEU A 469 12.44 -13.91 1.35
C LEU A 469 12.09 -12.43 1.11
N ARG A 470 11.85 -11.72 2.22
CA ARG A 470 11.63 -10.25 2.25
C ARG A 470 12.74 -9.52 2.99
N PHE A 471 13.29 -10.13 4.03
CA PHE A 471 14.33 -9.52 4.86
C PHE A 471 15.67 -10.24 4.66
N LEU A 472 16.73 -9.45 4.55
CA LEU A 472 18.12 -9.92 4.58
C LEU A 472 18.83 -9.40 5.82
N GLU A 473 19.73 -10.21 6.36
CA GLU A 473 20.71 -9.78 7.36
C GLU A 473 22.10 -10.13 6.84
N MET A 474 22.98 -9.14 6.77
CA MET A 474 24.36 -9.26 6.31
C MET A 474 25.29 -8.88 7.45
N THR A 475 26.23 -9.75 7.78
CA THR A 475 27.15 -9.58 8.92
C THR A 475 28.58 -9.80 8.44
N VAL A 476 29.43 -8.77 8.43
CA VAL A 476 30.87 -8.92 8.15
C VAL A 476 31.55 -9.57 9.36
N VAL A 477 32.25 -10.68 9.15
CA VAL A 477 32.94 -11.44 10.21
C VAL A 477 34.45 -11.47 9.96
N SER A 478 35.24 -11.71 11.00
CA SER A 478 36.71 -11.79 10.90
C SER A 478 37.30 -12.88 11.77
N VAL A 479 38.25 -13.63 11.21
CA VAL A 479 39.08 -14.60 11.93
C VAL A 479 40.10 -13.94 12.87
N ASP A 480 40.44 -12.65 12.69
CA ASP A 480 41.23 -11.89 13.66
C ASP A 480 40.31 -11.25 14.73
N PRO A 481 40.31 -11.73 15.99
CA PRO A 481 39.45 -11.17 17.03
C PRO A 481 39.75 -9.69 17.32
N ARG A 482 40.93 -9.16 16.95
CA ARG A 482 41.29 -7.74 17.13
C ARG A 482 40.53 -6.79 16.19
N ARG A 483 39.88 -7.30 15.14
CA ARG A 483 39.09 -6.50 14.19
C ARG A 483 37.61 -6.38 14.57
N ARG A 484 37.11 -7.17 15.53
CA ARG A 484 35.68 -7.26 15.86
C ARG A 484 35.18 -6.02 16.63
N GLY A 485 34.21 -5.31 16.08
CA GLY A 485 33.53 -4.16 16.69
C GLY A 485 34.26 -2.81 16.64
N GLY A 486 35.45 -2.74 16.04
CA GLY A 486 36.21 -1.49 15.93
C GLY A 486 35.60 -0.48 14.95
N TYR A 487 35.70 0.82 15.25
CA TYR A 487 35.15 1.92 14.45
C TYR A 487 35.80 2.14 13.07
N ASN A 488 36.82 1.37 12.71
CA ASN A 488 37.59 1.52 11.45
C ASN A 488 37.97 0.18 10.82
N THR A 489 37.38 -0.91 11.32
CA THR A 489 37.66 -2.30 10.95
C THR A 489 36.45 -2.86 10.25
N GLY A 490 36.57 -3.06 8.95
CA GLY A 490 35.49 -3.34 8.00
C GLY A 490 36.02 -3.23 6.58
N ALA A 491 35.14 -3.45 5.61
CA ALA A 491 35.38 -3.17 4.20
C ALA A 491 34.64 -1.90 3.78
N ASP A 492 35.20 -1.19 2.80
CA ASP A 492 34.48 -0.13 2.08
C ASP A 492 33.63 -0.86 1.02
N ILE A 493 32.36 -1.13 1.32
CA ILE A 493 31.42 -1.75 0.38
C ILE A 493 31.03 -0.70 -0.63
N GLY A 494 31.24 -0.98 -1.92
CA GLY A 494 30.70 -0.17 -3.01
C GLY A 494 29.30 -0.64 -3.41
N GLU A 495 29.06 -1.95 -3.46
CA GLU A 495 27.78 -2.50 -3.90
C GLU A 495 27.40 -3.82 -3.22
N TYR A 496 26.11 -3.92 -2.84
CA TYR A 496 25.36 -5.13 -2.64
C TYR A 496 24.31 -5.24 -3.75
N GLN A 497 24.63 -5.94 -4.83
CA GLN A 497 23.66 -6.18 -5.91
C GLN A 497 22.85 -7.43 -5.56
N ILE A 498 21.53 -7.33 -5.63
CA ILE A 498 20.58 -8.38 -5.26
C ILE A 498 19.80 -8.76 -6.52
N PHE A 499 19.76 -10.04 -6.87
CA PHE A 499 19.16 -10.50 -8.12
C PHE A 499 18.03 -11.50 -7.86
N SER A 500 16.89 -11.24 -8.51
CA SER A 500 15.70 -12.08 -8.57
C SER A 500 15.36 -12.31 -10.04
N GLN A 501 14.80 -13.47 -10.39
CA GLN A 501 14.26 -13.76 -11.72
C GLN A 501 12.74 -13.93 -11.65
N GLY A 502 12.05 -13.33 -12.62
CA GLY A 502 10.59 -13.33 -12.73
C GLY A 502 9.93 -12.29 -11.83
N TYR A 503 8.63 -12.47 -11.60
CA TYR A 503 7.85 -11.62 -10.70
C TYR A 503 8.21 -11.87 -9.21
N PRO A 504 8.14 -10.84 -8.34
CA PRO A 504 8.25 -11.02 -6.90
C PRO A 504 7.14 -11.93 -6.34
N ALA A 505 7.46 -12.63 -5.24
CA ALA A 505 6.55 -13.55 -4.55
C ALA A 505 5.38 -12.83 -3.86
N GLU A 506 5.63 -11.63 -3.33
CA GLU A 506 4.61 -10.77 -2.69
C GLU A 506 4.93 -9.29 -2.91
N VAL A 507 3.92 -8.52 -3.34
CA VAL A 507 3.92 -7.05 -3.26
C VAL A 507 2.68 -6.54 -2.51
N VAL A 508 2.87 -5.48 -1.72
CA VAL A 508 1.80 -4.82 -0.96
C VAL A 508 1.76 -3.33 -1.33
N LEU A 509 0.59 -2.88 -1.79
CA LEU A 509 0.31 -1.53 -2.24
C LEU A 509 -0.71 -0.93 -1.27
N THR A 510 -0.49 0.29 -0.79
CA THR A 510 -1.42 0.96 0.15
C THR A 510 -1.76 2.37 -0.33
N SER A 511 -3.04 2.72 -0.34
CA SER A 511 -3.49 4.04 -0.79
C SER A 511 -3.05 5.16 0.14
N ASP A 512 -3.01 6.37 -0.43
CA ASP A 512 -3.17 7.62 0.33
C ASP A 512 -4.28 7.52 1.38
N LEU A 513 -4.22 8.41 2.37
CA LEU A 513 -5.35 8.68 3.25
C LEU A 513 -6.49 9.33 2.44
N ILE A 514 -7.61 8.62 2.36
CA ILE A 514 -8.79 9.03 1.61
C ILE A 514 -9.70 9.83 2.54
N GLU A 515 -9.62 11.16 2.50
CA GLU A 515 -10.53 12.04 3.24
C GLU A 515 -11.90 12.06 2.55
N LEU A 516 -12.95 11.64 3.26
CA LEU A 516 -14.30 11.63 2.72
C LEU A 516 -14.88 13.05 2.74
N PRO A 517 -15.52 13.52 1.65
CA PRO A 517 -15.98 14.91 1.53
C PRO A 517 -17.14 15.26 2.47
N ALA A 518 -17.79 14.25 3.05
CA ALA A 518 -18.78 14.35 4.12
C ALA A 518 -19.02 12.94 4.72
N ILE A 519 -19.78 12.84 5.81
CA ILE A 519 -20.11 11.55 6.46
C ILE A 519 -20.84 10.62 5.47
N ARG A 520 -20.37 9.37 5.37
CA ARG A 520 -20.83 8.34 4.42
C ARG A 520 -20.82 6.95 5.05
N ASN A 521 -21.72 6.09 4.59
CA ASN A 521 -21.56 4.64 4.66
C ASN A 521 -20.92 4.12 3.36
N PHE A 522 -20.36 2.92 3.41
CA PHE A 522 -19.84 2.23 2.23
C PHE A 522 -20.88 1.21 1.71
N GLY A 523 -20.96 1.07 0.39
CA GLY A 523 -21.81 0.11 -0.29
C GLY A 523 -21.02 -1.11 -0.74
N ARG A 524 -21.00 -1.34 -2.06
CA ARG A 524 -20.15 -2.36 -2.68
C ARG A 524 -18.74 -1.83 -2.98
N ILE A 525 -17.79 -2.76 -3.06
CA ILE A 525 -16.51 -2.57 -3.75
C ILE A 525 -16.53 -3.36 -5.05
N THR A 526 -16.23 -2.71 -6.17
CA THR A 526 -16.06 -3.33 -7.48
C THR A 526 -14.68 -3.02 -8.00
N TYR A 527 -14.04 -4.02 -8.60
CA TYR A 527 -12.70 -3.91 -9.16
C TYR A 527 -12.59 -4.70 -10.46
N ASP A 528 -11.60 -4.31 -11.27
CA ASP A 528 -11.19 -5.01 -12.49
C ASP A 528 -9.73 -5.47 -12.34
N SER A 529 -9.47 -6.75 -12.60
CA SER A 529 -8.22 -7.41 -12.23
C SER A 529 -8.03 -8.74 -12.97
N GLU A 530 -6.79 -9.06 -13.32
CA GLU A 530 -6.39 -10.37 -13.83
C GLU A 530 -5.75 -11.19 -12.69
N VAL A 531 -6.23 -12.41 -12.46
CA VAL A 531 -5.72 -13.31 -11.42
C VAL A 531 -5.51 -14.71 -12.01
N PRO A 532 -4.36 -14.98 -12.66
CA PRO A 532 -4.05 -16.29 -13.24
C PRO A 532 -3.94 -17.40 -12.19
N PRO A 533 -4.25 -18.67 -12.53
CA PRO A 533 -4.14 -19.80 -11.60
C PRO A 533 -2.71 -19.98 -11.07
N GLY A 534 -2.54 -19.88 -9.75
CA GLY A 534 -1.22 -19.89 -9.07
C GLY A 534 -0.85 -18.53 -8.43
N THR A 535 -1.61 -17.48 -8.74
CA THR A 535 -1.52 -16.15 -8.12
C THR A 535 -2.67 -15.90 -7.14
N ASN A 536 -2.53 -14.88 -6.30
CA ASN A 536 -3.60 -14.38 -5.43
C ASN A 536 -3.63 -12.84 -5.44
N LEU A 537 -4.83 -12.28 -5.25
CA LEU A 537 -5.08 -10.84 -5.16
C LEU A 537 -5.99 -10.60 -3.95
N GLU A 538 -5.45 -10.00 -2.89
CA GLU A 538 -6.25 -9.56 -1.75
C GLU A 538 -6.53 -8.05 -1.83
N ILE A 539 -7.79 -7.67 -1.71
CA ILE A 539 -8.17 -6.26 -1.50
C ILE A 539 -8.80 -6.13 -0.11
N ARG A 540 -8.34 -5.13 0.66
CA ARG A 540 -8.80 -4.84 2.03
C ARG A 540 -8.95 -3.33 2.23
N THR A 541 -9.80 -2.93 3.18
CA THR A 541 -9.98 -1.52 3.55
C THR A 541 -9.95 -1.33 5.07
N ARG A 542 -9.64 -0.10 5.52
CA ARG A 542 -9.84 0.36 6.90
C ARG A 542 -10.33 1.79 6.93
N SER A 543 -10.94 2.21 8.03
CA SER A 543 -11.49 3.56 8.19
C SER A 543 -11.35 4.07 9.64
N GLY A 544 -11.35 5.40 9.81
CA GLY A 544 -11.19 6.04 11.13
C GLY A 544 -11.24 7.57 11.04
N ASP A 545 -11.16 8.23 12.19
CA ASP A 545 -11.41 9.69 12.29
C ASP A 545 -10.17 10.52 12.64
N LEU A 546 -9.16 9.91 13.29
CA LEU A 546 -7.99 10.62 13.82
C LEU A 546 -6.73 10.25 13.04
N LEU A 547 -5.94 11.26 12.67
CA LEU A 547 -4.63 11.08 12.05
C LEU A 547 -3.54 11.44 13.06
N GLY A 548 -2.61 10.52 13.27
CA GLY A 548 -1.37 10.76 13.99
C GLY A 548 -0.34 11.34 13.03
N LYS A 549 0.55 12.19 13.56
CA LYS A 549 1.58 12.88 12.79
C LYS A 549 2.93 12.23 13.05
N THR A 550 3.39 11.37 12.14
CA THR A 550 4.73 10.79 12.20
C THR A 550 5.70 11.74 11.51
N ILE A 551 6.67 12.24 12.27
CA ILE A 551 7.74 13.08 11.73
C ILE A 551 9.03 12.25 11.68
N ARG A 552 9.48 11.91 10.48
CA ARG A 552 10.76 11.24 10.24
C ARG A 552 11.80 12.25 9.82
N TYR A 553 13.01 12.09 10.31
CA TYR A 553 14.12 13.00 10.04
C TYR A 553 15.18 12.24 9.25
N PHE A 554 15.52 12.71 8.06
CA PHE A 554 16.53 12.08 7.24
C PHE A 554 17.83 12.90 7.24
N ASP A 555 18.98 12.23 7.21
CA ASP A 555 20.22 12.88 6.83
C ASP A 555 20.29 13.09 5.30
N LYS A 556 21.31 13.82 4.82
CA LYS A 556 21.48 14.11 3.39
C LYS A 556 21.75 12.89 2.49
N SER A 557 21.88 11.68 3.06
CA SER A 557 22.01 10.42 2.32
C SER A 557 20.71 9.62 2.26
N GLY A 558 19.60 10.16 2.80
CA GLY A 558 18.32 9.45 2.88
C GLY A 558 18.25 8.46 4.04
N THR A 559 19.15 8.55 5.03
CA THR A 559 19.13 7.68 6.22
C THR A 559 18.22 8.27 7.29
N GLU A 560 17.23 7.51 7.76
CA GLU A 560 16.37 7.92 8.89
C GLU A 560 17.19 7.99 10.20
N ILE A 561 17.07 9.11 10.91
CA ILE A 561 17.80 9.44 12.14
C ILE A 561 16.85 10.07 13.16
N THR A 562 17.28 10.20 14.42
CA THR A 562 16.47 10.84 15.47
C THR A 562 16.42 12.36 15.29
N PHE A 563 15.41 13.01 15.88
CA PHE A 563 15.30 14.47 15.89
C PHE A 563 16.56 15.13 16.46
N ASP A 564 17.07 14.66 17.61
CA ASP A 564 18.26 15.26 18.25
C ASP A 564 19.51 15.16 17.38
N ALA A 565 19.67 14.03 16.67
CA ALA A 565 20.76 13.86 15.71
C ALA A 565 20.57 14.79 14.51
N TRP A 566 19.36 14.87 13.96
CA TRP A 566 19.04 15.76 12.84
C TRP A 566 19.20 17.23 13.21
N ASP A 567 18.84 17.64 14.44
CA ASP A 567 18.96 19.04 14.82
C ASP A 567 20.43 19.46 14.98
N GLY A 568 21.24 18.60 15.57
CA GLY A 568 22.69 18.78 15.72
C GLY A 568 23.50 18.78 14.42
N LEU A 569 22.93 18.30 13.29
CA LEU A 569 23.61 18.36 12.00
C LEU A 569 23.78 19.79 11.49
N LEU A 570 24.94 20.08 10.91
CA LEU A 570 25.12 21.29 10.09
C LEU A 570 24.10 21.28 8.93
N GLY A 571 23.51 22.43 8.61
CA GLY A 571 22.40 22.54 7.65
C GLY A 571 22.68 22.12 6.20
N SER A 572 23.92 21.72 5.86
CA SER A 572 24.29 21.07 4.59
C SER A 572 24.33 19.53 4.67
N TYR A 573 23.99 18.96 5.83
CA TYR A 573 23.92 17.51 6.09
C TYR A 573 22.54 17.06 6.57
N LYS A 574 21.67 18.00 6.97
CA LYS A 574 20.24 17.74 7.19
C LYS A 574 19.58 17.38 5.86
N GLY A 575 18.99 16.20 5.78
CA GLY A 575 18.10 15.80 4.70
C GLY A 575 16.66 16.26 4.96
N PRO A 576 15.67 15.74 4.20
CA PRO A 576 14.28 16.11 4.38
C PRO A 576 13.76 15.75 5.78
N ILE A 577 12.76 16.52 6.21
CA ILE A 577 11.81 16.08 7.24
C ILE A 577 10.61 15.52 6.47
N ASP A 578 10.34 14.22 6.60
CA ASP A 578 9.04 13.67 6.19
C ASP A 578 8.04 13.91 7.33
N THR A 579 6.82 14.31 6.98
CA THR A 579 5.71 14.49 7.91
C THR A 579 4.53 13.72 7.35
N SER A 580 4.59 12.40 7.53
CA SER A 580 3.56 11.47 7.12
C SER A 580 2.44 11.45 8.16
N PHE A 581 1.21 11.62 7.69
CA PHE A 581 0.03 11.34 8.49
C PHE A 581 -0.24 9.83 8.46
N VAL A 582 -0.50 9.24 9.62
CA VAL A 582 -0.76 7.81 9.79
C VAL A 582 -2.05 7.60 10.59
N PRO A 583 -2.77 6.48 10.40
CA PRO A 583 -3.88 6.09 11.28
C PRO A 583 -3.50 6.06 12.76
N ALA A 584 -4.22 6.83 13.58
CA ALA A 584 -4.07 6.85 15.04
C ALA A 584 -5.11 5.95 15.75
N SER A 585 -5.35 6.21 17.03
CA SER A 585 -6.47 5.63 17.79
C SER A 585 -7.81 5.87 17.09
N GLY A 586 -8.77 4.96 17.30
CA GLY A 586 -10.11 5.04 16.68
C GLY A 586 -10.21 4.56 15.23
N TRP A 587 -9.13 4.13 14.59
CA TRP A 587 -9.20 3.42 13.31
C TRP A 587 -9.61 1.95 13.49
N SER A 588 -10.33 1.42 12.50
CA SER A 588 -10.59 -0.01 12.39
C SER A 588 -9.31 -0.79 12.09
N PRO A 589 -9.23 -2.09 12.47
CA PRO A 589 -8.33 -3.01 11.79
C PRO A 589 -8.64 -3.06 10.29
N TRP A 590 -7.72 -3.63 9.51
CA TRP A 590 -8.00 -3.99 8.12
C TRP A 590 -9.19 -4.95 8.06
N SER A 591 -10.03 -4.79 7.03
CA SER A 591 -11.11 -5.71 6.73
C SER A 591 -10.58 -7.11 6.45
N ARG A 592 -11.47 -8.10 6.50
CA ARG A 592 -11.24 -9.35 5.76
C ARG A 592 -11.05 -9.05 4.26
N THR A 593 -10.34 -9.92 3.57
CA THR A 593 -10.17 -9.87 2.12
C THR A 593 -11.51 -10.00 1.39
N TYR A 594 -11.79 -9.08 0.48
CA TYR A 594 -12.94 -9.19 -0.44
C TYR A 594 -12.73 -10.36 -1.39
N GLN A 595 -13.76 -11.19 -1.59
CA GLN A 595 -13.64 -12.47 -2.29
C GLN A 595 -13.96 -12.35 -3.79
N GLN A 596 -14.74 -11.33 -4.16
CA GLN A 596 -15.18 -11.07 -5.53
C GLN A 596 -15.51 -9.59 -5.74
N SER A 597 -15.39 -9.13 -6.99
CA SER A 597 -15.87 -7.83 -7.42
C SER A 597 -17.39 -7.73 -7.23
N GLY A 598 -17.84 -6.71 -6.51
CA GLY A 598 -19.24 -6.52 -6.11
C GLY A 598 -19.57 -6.93 -4.66
N ASP A 599 -18.60 -7.43 -3.88
CA ASP A 599 -18.78 -7.65 -2.43
C ASP A 599 -19.11 -6.35 -1.68
N ARG A 600 -19.71 -6.46 -0.48
CA ARG A 600 -19.94 -5.31 0.40
C ARG A 600 -18.68 -4.95 1.17
N VAL A 601 -18.37 -3.66 1.24
CA VAL A 601 -17.33 -3.13 2.14
C VAL A 601 -17.73 -3.41 3.59
N THR A 602 -16.76 -3.83 4.40
CA THR A 602 -16.95 -4.21 5.81
C THR A 602 -16.15 -3.36 6.80
N SER A 603 -15.48 -2.31 6.33
CA SER A 603 -14.90 -1.29 7.23
C SER A 603 -16.04 -0.42 7.77
N PRO A 604 -15.97 0.07 9.04
CA PRO A 604 -17.00 0.92 9.62
C PRO A 604 -17.27 2.16 8.79
N GLY A 605 -18.54 2.39 8.46
CA GLY A 605 -19.00 3.65 7.90
C GLY A 605 -18.97 4.79 8.93
N LEU A 606 -19.46 5.96 8.51
CA LEU A 606 -19.57 7.20 9.27
C LEU A 606 -18.24 7.87 9.68
N ARG A 607 -17.11 7.33 9.21
CA ARG A 607 -15.77 7.83 9.50
C ARG A 607 -15.33 8.95 8.55
N LYS A 608 -14.39 9.80 8.99
CA LYS A 608 -13.79 10.87 8.19
C LYS A 608 -12.81 10.36 7.13
N PHE A 609 -12.03 9.31 7.43
CA PHE A 609 -10.97 8.80 6.56
C PHE A 609 -11.12 7.31 6.23
N MET A 610 -10.57 6.91 5.09
CA MET A 610 -10.41 5.53 4.63
C MET A 610 -8.99 5.27 4.11
N GLN A 611 -8.55 4.01 4.09
CA GLN A 611 -7.47 3.52 3.24
C GLN A 611 -7.87 2.21 2.57
N ILE A 612 -7.28 1.97 1.40
CA ILE A 612 -7.33 0.73 0.63
C ILE A 612 -5.95 0.08 0.67
N GLN A 613 -5.90 -1.24 0.79
CA GLN A 613 -4.70 -2.06 0.61
C GLN A 613 -4.98 -3.10 -0.47
N VAL A 614 -4.01 -3.26 -1.37
CA VAL A 614 -3.95 -4.35 -2.35
C VAL A 614 -2.71 -5.18 -2.06
N LYS A 615 -2.87 -6.49 -1.99
CA LYS A 615 -1.78 -7.47 -1.93
C LYS A 615 -1.83 -8.34 -3.18
N MET A 616 -0.69 -8.53 -3.84
CA MET A 616 -0.55 -9.50 -4.93
C MET A 616 0.52 -10.52 -4.55
N GLU A 617 0.21 -11.80 -4.70
CA GLU A 617 1.09 -12.92 -4.39
C GLU A 617 1.20 -13.87 -5.59
N THR A 618 2.32 -14.56 -5.75
CA THR A 618 2.45 -15.67 -6.70
C THR A 618 3.25 -16.84 -6.14
N THR A 619 2.86 -18.05 -6.54
CA THR A 619 3.60 -19.29 -6.26
C THR A 619 4.46 -19.77 -7.45
N ASP A 620 4.35 -19.09 -8.59
CA ASP A 620 5.18 -19.29 -9.78
C ASP A 620 5.62 -17.93 -10.32
N ARG A 621 6.92 -17.62 -10.19
CA ARG A 621 7.57 -16.39 -10.65
C ARG A 621 7.40 -16.06 -12.15
N ASN A 622 6.85 -16.96 -12.94
CA ASN A 622 6.55 -16.72 -14.36
C ASN A 622 5.13 -16.16 -14.60
N ILE A 623 4.30 -16.04 -13.55
CA ILE A 623 2.95 -15.46 -13.60
C ILE A 623 2.71 -14.47 -12.45
N ALA A 624 1.90 -13.45 -12.70
CA ALA A 624 1.50 -12.43 -11.74
C ALA A 624 0.00 -12.14 -11.83
N ALA A 625 -0.57 -11.61 -10.74
CA ALA A 625 -1.85 -10.92 -10.78
C ALA A 625 -1.64 -9.45 -11.19
N ALA A 626 -2.68 -8.82 -11.74
CA ALA A 626 -2.69 -7.40 -12.09
C ALA A 626 -4.03 -6.77 -11.67
N ILE A 627 -4.04 -5.48 -11.36
CA ILE A 627 -5.26 -4.74 -11.01
C ILE A 627 -5.35 -3.44 -11.81
N ASN A 628 -6.48 -3.24 -12.47
CA ASN A 628 -6.71 -2.12 -13.38
C ASN A 628 -7.44 -0.98 -12.67
N SER A 629 -8.49 -1.31 -11.92
CA SER A 629 -9.32 -0.31 -11.23
C SER A 629 -9.99 -0.83 -9.95
N ILE A 630 -10.36 0.11 -9.07
CA ILE A 630 -11.18 -0.09 -7.87
C ILE A 630 -12.19 1.06 -7.79
N ASP A 631 -13.47 0.74 -7.60
CA ASP A 631 -14.55 1.65 -7.22
C ASP A 631 -15.16 1.19 -5.89
N ILE A 632 -15.28 2.10 -4.92
CA ILE A 632 -15.97 1.89 -3.65
C ILE A 632 -17.19 2.81 -3.59
N GLU A 633 -18.39 2.23 -3.56
CA GLU A 633 -19.67 2.92 -3.48
C GLU A 633 -19.79 3.69 -2.14
N LEU A 634 -20.12 4.97 -2.23
CA LEU A 634 -20.42 5.88 -1.13
C LEU A 634 -21.93 6.11 -1.02
N VAL A 635 -22.51 5.67 0.10
CA VAL A 635 -23.96 5.77 0.38
C VAL A 635 -24.19 6.76 1.52
N ASN A 636 -25.31 7.50 1.48
CA ASN A 636 -25.69 8.34 2.62
C ASN A 636 -26.02 7.48 3.85
N PRO A 637 -25.74 7.96 5.08
CA PRO A 637 -26.23 7.33 6.30
C PRO A 637 -27.75 7.13 6.29
N VAL A 638 -28.22 6.04 6.89
CA VAL A 638 -29.65 5.94 7.25
C VAL A 638 -29.95 6.77 8.50
N ALA A 639 -28.98 6.90 9.41
CA ALA A 639 -28.96 7.72 10.62
C ALA A 639 -27.49 8.11 10.95
N SER A 640 -27.24 9.21 11.68
CA SER A 640 -25.90 9.54 12.20
C SER A 640 -25.50 8.69 13.40
N ASN A 641 -26.47 8.30 14.22
CA ASN A 641 -26.27 7.40 15.35
C ASN A 641 -27.55 6.58 15.57
N ILE A 642 -27.41 5.34 16.00
CA ILE A 642 -28.52 4.47 16.40
C ILE A 642 -28.05 3.66 17.61
N VAL A 643 -28.67 3.91 18.75
CA VAL A 643 -28.39 3.21 20.01
C VAL A 643 -29.61 2.40 20.43
N ALA A 644 -29.37 1.27 21.09
CA ALA A 644 -30.41 0.42 21.61
C ALA A 644 -30.02 -0.27 22.93
N GLU A 645 -31.03 -0.63 23.71
CA GLU A 645 -30.84 -1.37 24.97
C GLU A 645 -32.07 -2.22 25.33
N LEU A 646 -31.86 -3.17 26.23
CA LEU A 646 -32.71 -4.34 26.43
C LEU A 646 -33.27 -4.43 27.86
N TRP A 647 -34.57 -4.69 27.97
CA TRP A 647 -35.24 -4.92 29.24
C TRP A 647 -36.12 -6.18 29.24
N PRO A 648 -36.06 -7.04 30.27
CA PRO A 648 -35.03 -7.09 31.32
C PRO A 648 -33.67 -7.63 30.81
N PRO A 649 -32.53 -7.21 31.39
CA PRO A 649 -31.20 -7.72 31.01
C PRO A 649 -30.88 -9.13 31.60
N GLU A 650 -31.83 -9.75 32.30
CA GLU A 650 -31.71 -11.10 32.87
C GLU A 650 -32.99 -11.90 32.58
N ALA A 651 -32.86 -13.19 32.25
CA ALA A 651 -33.98 -14.12 32.19
C ALA A 651 -34.22 -14.79 33.55
N THR A 652 -35.48 -14.94 33.96
CA THR A 652 -35.85 -15.50 35.26
C THR A 652 -35.59 -17.01 35.34
N VAL A 653 -35.85 -17.73 34.26
CA VAL A 653 -35.78 -19.20 34.16
C VAL A 653 -35.15 -19.62 32.82
N PRO A 654 -33.92 -20.16 32.81
CA PRO A 654 -33.25 -20.61 31.60
C PRO A 654 -34.09 -21.56 30.74
N GLY A 655 -34.05 -21.36 29.42
CA GLY A 655 -34.70 -22.22 28.43
C GLY A 655 -36.22 -22.07 28.31
N ARG A 656 -36.85 -21.28 29.20
CA ARG A 656 -38.25 -20.91 29.08
C ARG A 656 -38.41 -19.65 28.26
N THR A 657 -39.46 -19.64 27.45
CA THR A 657 -39.87 -18.47 26.69
C THR A 657 -40.30 -17.35 27.64
N GLU A 658 -39.49 -16.32 27.76
CA GLU A 658 -39.77 -15.09 28.49
C GLU A 658 -39.91 -13.92 27.50
N THR A 659 -40.43 -12.78 27.98
CA THR A 659 -40.69 -11.59 27.16
C THR A 659 -39.65 -10.51 27.43
N PHE A 660 -39.13 -9.94 26.36
CA PHE A 660 -38.14 -8.88 26.38
C PHE A 660 -38.57 -7.71 25.48
N GLU A 661 -38.05 -6.53 25.78
CA GLU A 661 -38.27 -5.29 25.04
C GLU A 661 -36.92 -4.66 24.71
N VAL A 662 -36.69 -4.35 23.43
CA VAL A 662 -35.55 -3.52 23.00
C VAL A 662 -36.05 -2.15 22.63
N PHE A 663 -35.50 -1.13 23.27
CA PHE A 663 -35.70 0.26 22.94
C PHE A 663 -34.60 0.70 21.97
N VAL A 664 -34.96 1.41 20.91
CA VAL A 664 -34.05 1.87 19.86
C VAL A 664 -34.28 3.36 19.64
N GLN A 665 -33.24 4.17 19.82
CA GLN A 665 -33.25 5.62 19.61
C GLN A 665 -32.28 6.00 18.50
N SER A 666 -32.71 6.92 17.64
CA SER A 666 -32.00 7.27 16.41
C SER A 666 -31.78 8.77 16.29
N GLN A 667 -30.62 9.18 15.78
CA GLN A 667 -30.32 10.56 15.41
C GLN A 667 -30.05 10.64 13.90
N PHE A 668 -30.56 11.69 13.25
CA PHE A 668 -30.54 11.84 11.80
C PHE A 668 -29.89 13.17 11.39
N ILE A 669 -29.04 13.14 10.36
CA ILE A 669 -28.40 14.33 9.79
C ILE A 669 -29.43 15.08 8.95
N GLU A 670 -29.80 16.29 9.35
CA GLU A 670 -30.59 17.20 8.51
C GLU A 670 -29.71 18.04 7.57
N SER A 671 -28.49 18.36 7.98
CA SER A 671 -27.53 19.23 7.29
C SER A 671 -26.09 18.78 7.56
N PRO A 672 -25.14 18.87 6.61
CA PRO A 672 -25.31 19.35 5.23
C PRO A 672 -26.15 18.39 4.37
N VAL A 673 -26.82 18.92 3.36
CA VAL A 673 -27.70 18.14 2.46
C VAL A 673 -26.94 16.98 1.79
N SER A 674 -25.63 17.14 1.55
CA SER A 674 -24.75 16.09 1.03
C SER A 674 -24.66 14.84 1.91
N SER A 675 -24.84 14.94 3.23
CA SER A 675 -24.88 13.79 4.16
C SER A 675 -26.24 13.60 4.82
N ARG A 676 -27.29 14.24 4.31
CA ARG A 676 -28.64 14.11 4.88
C ARG A 676 -29.02 12.64 5.01
N SER A 677 -29.42 12.25 6.23
CA SER A 677 -29.80 10.88 6.52
C SER A 677 -31.09 10.52 5.79
N VAL A 678 -31.08 9.37 5.11
CA VAL A 678 -32.25 8.95 4.31
C VAL A 678 -33.39 8.37 5.16
N GLY A 679 -33.13 8.07 6.44
CA GLY A 679 -34.05 7.35 7.31
C GLY A 679 -33.93 5.83 7.12
N PHE A 680 -34.70 5.02 7.86
CA PHE A 680 -34.78 3.57 7.64
C PHE A 680 -36.22 3.05 7.66
N ASP A 681 -36.49 2.01 6.87
CA ASP A 681 -37.79 1.33 6.77
C ASP A 681 -37.74 -0.18 7.06
N GLU A 682 -36.55 -0.78 7.15
CA GLU A 682 -36.36 -2.17 7.58
C GLU A 682 -35.41 -2.28 8.77
N ILE A 683 -35.73 -3.20 9.68
CA ILE A 683 -34.94 -3.55 10.87
C ILE A 683 -34.71 -5.06 10.88
N LEU A 684 -33.50 -5.48 11.23
CA LEU A 684 -33.13 -6.86 11.51
C LEU A 684 -32.64 -6.95 12.96
N LEU A 685 -33.16 -7.91 13.70
CA LEU A 685 -32.73 -8.31 15.04
C LEU A 685 -32.38 -9.80 15.00
N VAL A 686 -31.17 -10.15 15.44
CA VAL A 686 -30.65 -11.52 15.49
C VAL A 686 -30.24 -11.86 16.92
N MET A 687 -30.58 -13.06 17.37
CA MET A 687 -30.29 -13.60 18.70
C MET A 687 -29.73 -15.02 18.52
N PRO A 688 -28.46 -15.19 18.10
CA PRO A 688 -27.94 -16.44 17.53
C PRO A 688 -28.11 -17.73 18.37
N PRO A 689 -28.06 -17.73 19.72
CA PRO A 689 -28.25 -18.94 20.52
C PRO A 689 -29.72 -19.16 20.94
N SER A 690 -30.70 -18.49 20.32
CA SER A 690 -32.13 -18.69 20.59
C SER A 690 -32.76 -19.77 19.70
N GLN A 691 -33.94 -20.21 20.11
CA GLN A 691 -34.82 -21.13 19.40
C GLN A 691 -36.25 -20.62 19.62
N ASP A 692 -37.11 -20.57 18.61
CA ASP A 692 -38.48 -20.04 18.70
C ASP A 692 -38.58 -18.52 19.05
N LEU A 693 -37.69 -17.68 18.52
CA LEU A 693 -37.78 -16.22 18.64
C LEU A 693 -39.06 -15.67 17.97
N GLN A 694 -39.94 -15.01 18.72
CA GLN A 694 -41.25 -14.53 18.26
C GLN A 694 -41.45 -13.02 18.52
N LEU A 695 -41.73 -12.23 17.49
CA LEU A 695 -42.18 -10.84 17.64
C LEU A 695 -43.59 -10.80 18.25
N LEU A 696 -43.79 -10.00 19.30
CA LEU A 696 -45.09 -9.80 19.96
C LEU A 696 -45.71 -8.44 19.65
N GLU A 697 -44.89 -7.40 19.53
CA GLU A 697 -45.34 -6.01 19.47
C GLU A 697 -44.23 -5.12 18.88
N VAL A 698 -44.60 -4.06 18.16
CA VAL A 698 -43.69 -2.94 17.87
C VAL A 698 -44.37 -1.64 18.28
N GLY A 699 -43.73 -0.86 19.14
CA GLY A 699 -44.14 0.49 19.50
C GLY A 699 -43.30 1.53 18.76
N ILE A 700 -43.93 2.62 18.32
CA ILE A 700 -43.26 3.81 17.77
C ILE A 700 -43.86 5.05 18.44
N GLN A 701 -43.06 5.80 19.21
CA GLN A 701 -43.53 6.95 19.97
C GLN A 701 -43.40 8.24 19.17
N ASP A 702 -44.52 8.84 18.77
CA ASP A 702 -44.57 10.07 17.99
C ASP A 702 -44.71 11.30 18.92
N GLN A 703 -43.72 12.21 18.87
CA GLN A 703 -43.58 13.27 19.88
C GLN A 703 -44.66 14.37 19.81
N ALA A 704 -45.49 14.41 18.77
CA ALA A 704 -46.59 15.37 18.67
C ALA A 704 -47.71 15.19 19.73
N VAL A 705 -47.85 13.99 20.31
CA VAL A 705 -48.92 13.65 21.26
C VAL A 705 -48.42 12.88 22.48
N GLY A 706 -47.23 12.27 22.42
CA GLY A 706 -46.73 11.36 23.46
C GLY A 706 -47.44 9.99 23.47
N ALA A 707 -48.31 9.74 22.50
CA ALA A 707 -48.96 8.46 22.28
C ALA A 707 -48.03 7.51 21.50
N GLU A 708 -47.94 6.26 21.94
CA GLU A 708 -47.19 5.20 21.26
C GLU A 708 -48.09 4.54 20.20
N ARG A 709 -47.66 4.51 18.93
CA ARG A 709 -48.29 3.67 17.91
C ARG A 709 -47.86 2.22 18.12
N ILE A 710 -48.72 1.45 18.77
CA ILE A 710 -48.54 0.01 19.01
C ILE A 710 -49.03 -0.79 17.79
N PHE A 711 -48.15 -1.61 17.22
CA PHE A 711 -48.45 -2.57 16.15
C PHE A 711 -48.46 -3.98 16.74
N SER A 712 -49.63 -4.64 16.65
CA SER A 712 -49.87 -5.98 17.20
C SER A 712 -50.19 -7.00 16.10
N PRO A 713 -49.94 -8.31 16.31
CA PRO A 713 -50.22 -9.36 15.32
C PRO A 713 -51.66 -9.30 14.81
N SER A 714 -51.80 -9.34 13.48
CA SER A 714 -53.11 -9.40 12.82
C SER A 714 -53.60 -10.85 12.65
N GLY A 715 -54.68 -11.03 11.87
CA GLY A 715 -55.10 -12.37 11.43
C GLY A 715 -54.16 -13.03 10.41
N ASP A 716 -53.19 -12.29 9.87
CA ASP A 716 -52.08 -12.79 9.05
C ASP A 716 -50.79 -12.75 9.89
N PRO A 717 -50.07 -13.88 10.07
CA PRO A 717 -48.86 -13.93 10.91
C PRO A 717 -47.69 -13.10 10.36
N THR A 718 -47.75 -12.65 9.11
CA THR A 718 -46.74 -11.76 8.50
C THR A 718 -47.07 -10.27 8.65
N LEU A 719 -48.24 -9.90 9.18
CA LEU A 719 -48.69 -8.50 9.28
C LEU A 719 -49.05 -8.13 10.71
N PHE A 720 -48.57 -6.98 11.17
CA PHE A 720 -48.93 -6.38 12.45
C PHE A 720 -49.59 -5.03 12.17
N ALA A 721 -50.68 -4.71 12.87
CA ALA A 721 -51.52 -3.54 12.60
C ALA A 721 -51.65 -2.64 13.84
N ASN A 722 -51.81 -1.35 13.61
CA ASN A 722 -52.21 -0.36 14.61
C ASN A 722 -53.72 -0.04 14.51
N GLU A 723 -54.29 0.57 15.55
CA GLU A 723 -55.69 1.03 15.56
C GLU A 723 -56.00 2.10 14.48
N ASP A 724 -55.00 2.86 14.02
CA ASP A 724 -55.12 3.81 12.91
C ASP A 724 -55.25 3.14 11.52
N GLY A 725 -55.06 1.81 11.44
CA GLY A 725 -55.11 1.03 10.22
C GLY A 725 -53.78 0.94 9.45
N SER A 726 -52.71 1.58 9.92
CA SER A 726 -51.36 1.38 9.39
C SER A 726 -50.85 -0.03 9.75
N GLN A 727 -49.96 -0.56 8.90
CA GLN A 727 -49.48 -1.93 8.99
C GLN A 727 -47.97 -2.02 8.76
N LEU A 728 -47.28 -2.74 9.63
CA LEU A 728 -45.91 -3.20 9.38
C LEU A 728 -45.92 -4.66 8.93
N LYS A 729 -44.84 -5.09 8.29
CA LYS A 729 -44.68 -6.46 7.79
C LYS A 729 -43.49 -7.17 8.43
N LEU A 730 -43.74 -8.34 9.01
CA LEU A 730 -42.71 -9.31 9.36
C LEU A 730 -42.27 -10.01 8.06
N LEU A 731 -41.10 -9.63 7.54
CA LEU A 731 -40.54 -10.14 6.29
C LEU A 731 -39.94 -11.53 6.45
N ASN A 732 -39.33 -11.79 7.61
CA ASN A 732 -38.90 -13.12 8.02
C ASN A 732 -38.93 -13.26 9.54
N SER A 733 -39.17 -14.49 10.00
CA SER A 733 -39.01 -14.90 11.40
C SER A 733 -38.45 -16.33 11.43
N ASN A 734 -37.13 -16.43 11.51
CA ASN A 734 -36.46 -17.70 11.79
C ASN A 734 -36.47 -17.96 13.31
N SER A 735 -35.99 -19.13 13.74
CA SER A 735 -35.82 -19.46 15.15
C SER A 735 -34.89 -18.51 15.93
N ASP A 736 -34.04 -17.77 15.23
CA ASP A 736 -32.95 -16.93 15.74
C ASP A 736 -33.05 -15.45 15.34
N SER A 737 -33.98 -15.05 14.47
CA SER A 737 -33.96 -13.71 13.87
C SER A 737 -35.34 -13.19 13.44
N LEU A 738 -35.57 -11.90 13.69
CA LEU A 738 -36.76 -11.13 13.34
C LEU A 738 -36.39 -10.03 12.33
N TRP A 739 -37.05 -10.02 11.17
CA TRP A 739 -36.85 -9.02 10.13
C TRP A 739 -38.15 -8.29 9.84
N VAL A 740 -38.20 -7.01 10.19
CA VAL A 740 -39.38 -6.16 10.18
C VAL A 740 -39.25 -5.08 9.10
N ARG A 741 -40.32 -4.80 8.36
CA ARG A 741 -40.48 -3.59 7.52
C ARG A 741 -41.60 -2.72 8.07
N LEU A 742 -41.31 -1.46 8.32
CA LEU A 742 -42.24 -0.44 8.81
C LEU A 742 -43.19 0.05 7.71
N PRO A 743 -44.36 0.65 8.04
CA PRO A 743 -45.23 1.28 7.05
C PRO A 743 -44.57 2.45 6.31
N GLU A 744 -43.69 3.18 7.00
CA GLU A 744 -43.06 4.41 6.57
C GLU A 744 -41.60 4.42 7.08
N SER A 745 -40.72 5.18 6.41
CA SER A 745 -39.33 5.34 6.87
C SER A 745 -39.26 6.26 8.09
N LEU A 746 -38.68 5.77 9.19
CA LEU A 746 -38.32 6.62 10.32
C LEU A 746 -37.19 7.59 9.92
N ASN A 747 -37.25 8.82 10.40
CA ASN A 747 -36.29 9.90 10.16
C ASN A 747 -36.41 10.93 11.32
N ALA A 748 -35.74 12.09 11.21
CA ALA A 748 -35.85 13.19 12.16
C ALA A 748 -37.31 13.62 12.39
N LEU A 749 -37.68 13.79 13.66
CA LEU A 749 -38.96 14.38 14.05
C LEU A 749 -38.99 15.87 13.73
N VAL A 750 -40.12 16.36 13.22
CA VAL A 750 -40.27 17.74 12.74
C VAL A 750 -40.00 18.77 13.84
N ASP A 751 -40.42 18.49 15.08
CA ASP A 751 -40.36 19.41 16.22
C ASP A 751 -39.27 19.06 17.25
N ALA A 752 -38.45 18.02 17.03
CA ALA A 752 -37.38 17.63 17.95
C ALA A 752 -36.30 18.73 18.12
N PRO A 753 -35.58 18.80 19.25
CA PRO A 753 -34.44 19.68 19.40
C PRO A 753 -33.34 19.33 18.37
N ARG A 754 -32.66 20.35 17.86
CA ARG A 754 -31.55 20.21 16.92
C ARG A 754 -30.23 20.44 17.63
N ILE A 755 -29.29 19.52 17.42
CA ILE A 755 -27.91 19.61 17.90
C ILE A 755 -27.07 20.16 16.73
N TYR A 756 -26.43 21.30 16.93
CA TYR A 756 -25.66 22.01 15.90
C TYR A 756 -24.16 21.82 16.13
N ASN A 757 -23.52 20.91 15.41
CA ASN A 757 -22.09 20.65 15.59
C ASN A 757 -21.24 21.66 14.81
N ARG A 758 -20.15 22.16 15.42
CA ARG A 758 -19.05 22.81 14.70
C ARG A 758 -17.95 21.79 14.38
N LEU A 759 -17.26 21.98 13.26
CA LEU A 759 -15.99 21.32 13.00
C LEU A 759 -14.90 21.98 13.86
N THR A 760 -13.97 21.16 14.33
CA THR A 760 -12.81 21.56 15.14
C THR A 760 -11.50 21.12 14.50
N SER A 761 -10.45 21.92 14.65
CA SER A 761 -9.11 21.64 14.13
C SER A 761 -8.10 21.15 15.17
N GLU A 762 -6.97 20.61 14.70
CA GLU A 762 -5.79 20.29 15.54
C GLU A 762 -5.39 21.52 16.40
N GLY A 763 -5.16 21.31 17.69
CA GLY A 763 -4.83 22.36 18.65
C GLY A 763 -6.02 23.16 19.18
N GLU A 764 -7.24 22.94 18.68
CA GLU A 764 -8.45 23.48 19.33
C GLU A 764 -8.74 22.77 20.67
N GLN A 765 -9.51 23.45 21.52
CA GLN A 765 -9.87 22.99 22.85
C GLN A 765 -11.36 22.66 22.96
N VAL A 766 -11.70 21.54 23.62
CA VAL A 766 -13.09 21.08 23.80
C VAL A 766 -13.39 20.66 25.26
N PRO A 767 -14.61 20.90 25.78
CA PRO A 767 -14.95 20.65 27.18
C PRO A 767 -15.36 19.19 27.48
N VAL A 768 -14.80 18.21 26.74
CA VAL A 768 -15.24 16.81 26.76
C VAL A 768 -14.11 15.78 26.67
N THR A 769 -14.38 14.56 27.15
CA THR A 769 -13.49 13.38 27.04
C THR A 769 -13.32 12.93 25.58
N ALA A 770 -12.55 11.84 25.36
CA ALA A 770 -12.52 11.15 24.07
C ALA A 770 -13.92 10.65 23.65
N ASP A 771 -14.71 10.20 24.63
CA ASP A 771 -16.04 9.61 24.47
C ASP A 771 -17.18 10.66 24.45
N GLY A 772 -16.84 11.95 24.39
CA GLY A 772 -17.82 13.05 24.31
C GLY A 772 -18.52 13.41 25.63
N LEU A 773 -18.14 12.80 26.76
CA LEU A 773 -18.70 13.12 28.08
C LEU A 773 -18.12 14.44 28.62
N PRO A 774 -18.87 15.25 29.40
CA PRO A 774 -18.36 16.48 29.99
C PRO A 774 -17.08 16.27 30.83
N LEU A 775 -16.05 17.06 30.57
CA LEU A 775 -14.75 16.91 31.20
C LEU A 775 -14.78 17.42 32.64
N THR A 776 -14.53 16.52 33.60
CA THR A 776 -14.48 16.83 35.04
C THR A 776 -13.04 16.99 35.51
N ASP A 777 -12.83 17.63 36.67
CA ASP A 777 -11.53 17.78 37.34
C ASP A 777 -10.70 16.49 37.38
N ALA A 778 -11.34 15.39 37.82
CA ALA A 778 -10.71 14.07 37.92
C ALA A 778 -10.43 13.42 36.55
N ALA A 779 -11.21 13.73 35.51
CA ALA A 779 -10.97 13.23 34.16
C ALA A 779 -9.86 14.05 33.45
N TYR A 780 -9.85 15.37 33.64
CA TYR A 780 -8.82 16.28 33.15
C TYR A 780 -7.45 15.93 33.76
N GLY A 781 -7.38 15.65 35.06
CA GLY A 781 -6.15 15.22 35.74
C GLY A 781 -5.63 13.83 35.36
N LEU A 782 -6.33 13.10 34.48
CA LEU A 782 -5.89 11.82 33.89
C LEU A 782 -5.46 11.95 32.42
N LEU A 783 -5.58 13.14 31.82
CA LEU A 783 -5.07 13.42 30.47
C LEU A 783 -3.54 13.53 30.48
N GLU A 784 -2.92 13.13 29.38
CA GLU A 784 -1.50 13.41 29.16
C GLU A 784 -1.25 14.93 29.11
N VAL A 785 -0.06 15.36 29.49
CA VAL A 785 0.29 16.81 29.62
C VAL A 785 0.11 17.57 28.30
N GLU A 786 0.22 16.87 27.17
CA GLU A 786 0.03 17.41 25.81
C GLU A 786 -1.45 17.57 25.41
N GLU A 787 -2.37 16.89 26.10
CA GLU A 787 -3.82 17.01 25.93
C GLU A 787 -4.47 18.00 26.92
N GLN A 788 -3.78 18.43 27.98
CA GLN A 788 -4.35 19.33 28.99
C GLN A 788 -4.46 20.78 28.46
N GLY A 789 -5.71 21.27 28.32
CA GLY A 789 -6.04 22.61 27.82
C GLY A 789 -6.29 23.64 28.93
N ASP A 790 -7.18 24.61 28.66
CA ASP A 790 -7.55 25.63 29.62
C ASP A 790 -8.42 25.06 30.77
N VAL A 791 -8.33 25.68 31.95
CA VAL A 791 -9.36 25.59 32.99
C VAL A 791 -9.97 26.98 33.14
N ARG A 792 -11.26 27.11 32.86
CA ARG A 792 -11.97 28.41 32.82
C ARG A 792 -13.04 28.49 33.88
N TYR A 793 -13.12 29.64 34.53
CA TYR A 793 -13.93 29.88 35.72
C TYR A 793 -15.03 30.88 35.38
N PHE A 794 -16.29 30.53 35.67
CA PHE A 794 -17.42 31.39 35.33
C PHE A 794 -18.09 31.91 36.60
N ARG A 795 -18.28 33.23 36.67
CA ARG A 795 -19.21 33.87 37.59
C ARG A 795 -20.62 33.74 37.03
N ARG A 796 -21.59 33.40 37.86
CA ARG A 796 -23.02 33.47 37.52
C ARG A 796 -23.63 34.77 38.02
N ILE A 797 -24.45 35.40 37.19
CA ILE A 797 -25.17 36.65 37.47
C ILE A 797 -26.64 36.39 37.21
N ALA A 798 -27.50 36.57 38.22
CA ALA A 798 -28.94 36.56 38.01
C ALA A 798 -29.40 37.92 37.47
N ASP A 799 -30.18 37.93 36.40
CA ASP A 799 -30.76 39.16 35.85
C ASP A 799 -32.00 39.63 36.64
N ALA A 800 -32.69 40.67 36.14
CA ALA A 800 -33.88 41.21 36.80
C ALA A 800 -35.15 40.35 36.63
N GLN A 801 -35.06 39.24 35.89
CA GLN A 801 -36.12 38.27 35.62
C GLN A 801 -35.86 36.94 36.36
N GLY A 802 -34.61 36.67 36.75
CA GLY A 802 -34.15 35.46 37.42
C GLY A 802 -33.38 34.50 36.51
N GLU A 803 -33.12 34.87 35.25
CA GLU A 803 -32.28 34.10 34.34
C GLU A 803 -30.80 34.26 34.69
N ILE A 804 -30.00 33.23 34.42
CA ILE A 804 -28.59 33.17 34.83
C ILE A 804 -27.67 33.44 33.63
N GLU A 805 -27.03 34.61 33.62
CA GLU A 805 -25.94 34.94 32.71
C GLU A 805 -24.61 34.42 33.28
N LEU A 806 -23.78 33.80 32.43
CA LEU A 806 -22.42 33.37 32.79
C LEU A 806 -21.37 34.34 32.23
N SER A 807 -20.44 34.75 33.09
CA SER A 807 -19.34 35.66 32.79
C SER A 807 -18.03 35.00 33.17
N GLU A 808 -17.14 34.76 32.21
CA GLU A 808 -15.79 34.27 32.50
C GLU A 808 -15.04 35.25 33.42
N VAL A 809 -14.25 34.72 34.34
CA VAL A 809 -13.42 35.42 35.33
C VAL A 809 -12.10 34.66 35.53
N SER A 810 -11.08 35.30 36.09
CA SER A 810 -9.85 34.59 36.46
C SER A 810 -10.07 33.71 37.70
N GLU A 811 -9.25 32.66 37.86
CA GLU A 811 -9.29 31.77 39.03
C GLU A 811 -9.30 32.55 40.36
N ALA A 812 -8.36 33.49 40.54
CA ALA A 812 -8.29 34.32 41.75
C ALA A 812 -9.58 35.13 41.98
N ALA A 813 -10.14 35.72 40.92
CA ALA A 813 -11.40 36.46 41.02
C ALA A 813 -12.60 35.55 41.30
N TYR A 814 -12.57 34.28 40.90
CA TYR A 814 -13.57 33.26 41.22
C TYR A 814 -13.46 32.77 42.67
N GLN A 815 -12.25 32.60 43.19
CA GLN A 815 -12.01 32.25 44.59
C GLN A 815 -12.49 33.36 45.55
N ASP A 816 -12.45 34.62 45.12
CA ASP A 816 -13.00 35.79 45.84
C ASP A 816 -14.54 35.95 45.71
N LEU A 817 -15.24 35.12 44.93
CA LEU A 817 -16.71 35.17 44.82
C LEU A 817 -17.41 34.49 46.00
N GLU A 818 -18.53 35.06 46.42
CA GLU A 818 -19.51 34.35 47.25
C GLU A 818 -20.03 33.09 46.54
N ALA A 819 -20.32 32.04 47.31
CA ALA A 819 -20.75 30.74 46.76
C ALA A 819 -22.10 30.79 46.00
N ASP A 820 -22.86 31.88 46.11
CA ASP A 820 -24.07 32.12 45.31
C ASP A 820 -23.81 32.86 43.98
N GLN A 821 -22.58 33.36 43.77
CA GLN A 821 -22.08 34.00 42.54
C GLN A 821 -21.08 33.13 41.77
N GLN A 822 -20.55 32.07 42.39
CA GLN A 822 -19.79 31.03 41.69
C GLN A 822 -20.69 30.26 40.72
N GLY A 823 -20.32 30.28 39.44
CA GLY A 823 -20.89 29.46 38.36
C GLY A 823 -20.08 28.18 38.14
N PRO A 824 -20.13 27.56 36.94
CA PRO A 824 -19.34 26.37 36.66
C PRO A 824 -17.83 26.68 36.49
N ILE A 825 -17.01 25.67 36.77
CA ILE A 825 -15.64 25.56 36.25
C ILE A 825 -15.71 24.62 35.04
N ARG A 826 -15.09 25.00 33.92
CA ARG A 826 -14.99 24.18 32.70
C ARG A 826 -13.53 23.80 32.46
N TYR A 827 -13.30 22.51 32.27
CA TYR A 827 -12.00 21.93 31.93
C TYR A 827 -12.00 21.63 30.43
N PHE A 828 -10.89 21.92 29.74
CA PHE A 828 -10.77 21.69 28.31
C PHE A 828 -9.64 20.71 27.97
N ARG A 829 -9.84 19.94 26.91
CA ARG A 829 -8.86 19.04 26.30
C ARG A 829 -8.43 19.58 24.93
N ILE A 830 -7.12 19.59 24.67
CA ILE A 830 -6.52 19.93 23.38
C ILE A 830 -6.74 18.77 22.40
N LEU A 831 -7.18 19.06 21.17
CA LEU A 831 -7.39 18.07 20.13
C LEU A 831 -6.10 17.80 19.35
N LEU A 832 -5.60 16.56 19.45
CA LEU A 832 -4.44 16.08 18.69
C LEU A 832 -4.81 15.59 17.26
N GLY A 833 -5.73 16.30 16.58
CA GLY A 833 -6.11 15.97 15.19
C GLY A 833 -7.29 16.80 14.63
N ASP A 834 -7.36 16.87 13.28
CA ASP A 834 -8.32 17.69 12.52
C ASP A 834 -9.65 16.98 12.19
N GLY A 835 -10.77 17.66 12.41
CA GLY A 835 -12.08 17.34 11.81
C GLY A 835 -13.11 16.67 12.72
N ALA A 836 -12.81 16.57 14.03
CA ALA A 836 -13.82 16.20 15.03
C ALA A 836 -14.96 17.24 15.08
N GLN A 837 -16.13 16.82 15.59
CA GLN A 837 -17.36 17.61 15.57
C GLN A 837 -18.00 17.66 16.95
N PHE A 838 -18.31 18.86 17.43
CA PHE A 838 -18.84 19.08 18.79
C PHE A 838 -19.97 20.11 18.81
N PRO A 839 -20.98 19.94 19.68
CA PRO A 839 -22.13 20.84 19.78
C PRO A 839 -21.85 22.09 20.64
N PHE A 840 -20.59 22.46 20.83
CA PHE A 840 -20.15 23.54 21.74
C PHE A 840 -19.32 24.59 20.99
N ASP A 841 -19.40 25.84 21.44
CA ASP A 841 -18.56 26.93 20.94
C ASP A 841 -17.14 26.93 21.57
N ALA A 842 -16.42 28.05 21.45
CA ALA A 842 -15.07 28.20 22.01
C ALA A 842 -15.03 28.57 23.52
N ALA A 843 -16.18 28.82 24.15
CA ALA A 843 -16.35 28.97 25.60
C ALA A 843 -16.90 27.71 26.27
N GLY A 844 -17.29 26.70 25.47
CA GLY A 844 -17.91 25.46 25.94
C GLY A 844 -19.42 25.56 26.13
N ASP A 845 -20.07 26.58 25.56
CA ASP A 845 -21.52 26.76 25.57
C ASP A 845 -22.17 26.07 24.36
N SER A 846 -23.37 25.51 24.56
CA SER A 846 -24.08 24.76 23.52
C SER A 846 -24.45 25.64 22.32
N LEU A 847 -24.13 25.19 21.11
CA LEU A 847 -24.38 25.90 19.86
C LEU A 847 -25.86 25.94 19.51
N ASP A 848 -26.43 27.14 19.50
CA ASP A 848 -27.76 27.40 18.94
C ASP A 848 -27.72 27.57 17.41
N ALA A 849 -28.90 27.58 16.79
CA ALA A 849 -29.07 27.83 15.37
C ALA A 849 -28.48 29.18 14.90
N THR A 850 -28.35 30.17 15.79
CA THR A 850 -27.83 31.51 15.49
C THR A 850 -26.30 31.54 15.49
N ALA A 851 -25.66 30.97 16.51
CA ALA A 851 -24.21 30.79 16.62
C ALA A 851 -23.70 29.92 15.46
N TYR A 852 -24.32 28.78 15.20
CA TYR A 852 -23.98 27.91 14.07
C TYR A 852 -24.06 28.63 12.70
N ARG A 853 -25.05 29.52 12.51
CA ARG A 853 -25.17 30.33 11.28
C ARG A 853 -24.14 31.48 11.19
N ARG A 854 -23.45 31.84 12.27
CA ARG A 854 -22.31 32.78 12.28
C ARG A 854 -20.97 32.11 11.97
N LEU A 855 -20.83 30.81 12.21
CA LEU A 855 -19.63 30.04 11.87
C LEU A 855 -19.28 30.16 10.38
N SER A 856 -17.99 30.08 10.03
CA SER A 856 -17.54 29.99 8.64
C SER A 856 -18.12 28.75 7.96
N SER A 857 -18.22 28.74 6.62
CA SER A 857 -18.73 27.58 5.88
C SER A 857 -17.90 26.30 6.09
N SER A 858 -16.59 26.42 6.36
CA SER A 858 -15.69 25.30 6.66
C SER A 858 -15.65 24.92 8.14
N SER A 859 -16.22 25.73 9.04
CA SER A 859 -16.31 25.45 10.48
C SER A 859 -17.66 24.83 10.89
N ARG A 860 -18.58 24.61 9.95
CA ARG A 860 -19.91 24.04 10.20
C ARG A 860 -19.86 22.53 10.03
N GLY A 861 -20.10 21.80 11.12
CA GLY A 861 -20.30 20.35 11.10
C GLY A 861 -21.75 20.00 10.75
N THR A 862 -22.15 18.83 11.21
CA THR A 862 -23.52 18.32 11.07
C THR A 862 -24.53 19.09 11.91
N VAL A 863 -25.77 19.19 11.43
CA VAL A 863 -26.94 19.43 12.27
C VAL A 863 -27.71 18.11 12.34
N VAL A 864 -27.88 17.59 13.55
CA VAL A 864 -28.61 16.35 13.81
C VAL A 864 -29.87 16.60 14.64
N ALA A 865 -30.89 15.78 14.42
CA ALA A 865 -32.15 15.80 15.15
C ALA A 865 -32.57 14.37 15.52
N GLU A 866 -33.30 14.22 16.61
CA GLU A 866 -33.77 12.91 17.08
C GLU A 866 -34.95 12.36 16.27
N GLY A 867 -35.07 11.03 16.24
CA GLY A 867 -36.23 10.31 15.72
C GLY A 867 -37.26 9.96 16.78
N ALA A 868 -38.30 9.25 16.32
CA ALA A 868 -39.23 8.56 17.21
C ALA A 868 -38.52 7.41 17.95
N LEU A 869 -38.71 7.33 19.27
CA LEU A 869 -38.30 6.18 20.06
C LEU A 869 -39.09 4.95 19.61
N MET A 870 -38.40 3.85 19.32
CA MET A 870 -39.02 2.59 18.88
C MET A 870 -38.81 1.51 19.94
N ARG A 871 -39.83 0.67 20.17
CA ARG A 871 -39.80 -0.48 21.08
C ARG A 871 -40.11 -1.76 20.30
N LEU A 872 -39.21 -2.73 20.28
CA LEU A 872 -39.48 -4.08 19.77
C LEU A 872 -39.70 -5.02 20.94
N ARG A 873 -40.91 -5.56 21.09
CA ARG A 873 -41.26 -6.53 22.13
C ARG A 873 -41.30 -7.92 21.53
N PHE A 874 -40.53 -8.85 22.08
CA PHE A 874 -40.44 -10.22 21.58
C PHE A 874 -40.47 -11.25 22.72
N ALA A 875 -40.75 -12.49 22.37
CA ALA A 875 -40.67 -13.65 23.24
C ALA A 875 -39.56 -14.59 22.78
N ALA A 876 -38.73 -15.07 23.70
CA ALA A 876 -37.63 -16.00 23.41
C ALA A 876 -37.22 -16.81 24.64
N PRO A 877 -36.79 -18.07 24.47
CA PRO A 877 -36.01 -18.79 25.45
C PRO A 877 -34.51 -18.44 25.36
N VAL A 878 -33.84 -18.47 26.51
CA VAL A 878 -32.43 -18.10 26.67
C VAL A 878 -31.65 -19.29 27.23
N PHE A 879 -30.66 -19.79 26.48
CA PHE A 879 -29.87 -20.98 26.84
C PHE A 879 -28.40 -20.68 27.21
N VAL A 880 -27.87 -19.55 26.76
CA VAL A 880 -26.50 -19.07 27.02
C VAL A 880 -26.54 -17.88 27.97
N ASN A 881 -25.57 -17.77 28.87
CA ASN A 881 -25.41 -16.58 29.71
C ASN A 881 -24.65 -15.51 28.92
N GLY A 882 -25.19 -14.29 28.84
CA GLY A 882 -24.64 -13.26 27.96
C GLY A 882 -25.04 -13.51 26.51
N THR A 883 -26.29 -13.94 26.28
CA THR A 883 -26.85 -13.99 24.92
C THR A 883 -26.98 -12.57 24.40
N THR A 884 -26.07 -12.17 23.51
CA THR A 884 -26.10 -10.86 22.84
C THR A 884 -27.13 -10.85 21.70
N LEU A 885 -27.80 -9.72 21.53
CA LEU A 885 -28.61 -9.39 20.37
C LEU A 885 -27.76 -8.56 19.39
N GLU A 886 -27.79 -8.92 18.11
CA GLU A 886 -27.23 -8.12 17.03
C GLU A 886 -28.37 -7.41 16.30
N MET A 887 -28.22 -6.11 16.02
CA MET A 887 -29.25 -5.32 15.36
C MET A 887 -28.68 -4.44 14.24
N ALA A 888 -29.47 -4.29 13.17
CA ALA A 888 -29.16 -3.42 12.05
C ALA A 888 -30.44 -2.87 11.41
N VAL A 889 -30.34 -1.70 10.77
CA VAL A 889 -31.46 -1.09 10.02
C VAL A 889 -31.03 -0.65 8.61
N ARG A 890 -31.99 -0.44 7.71
CA ARG A 890 -31.72 0.06 6.35
C ARG A 890 -32.91 0.78 5.72
N ASN A 891 -32.65 1.49 4.63
CA ASN A 891 -33.67 2.09 3.78
C ASN A 891 -33.81 1.32 2.46
N THR A 892 -34.99 0.78 2.21
CA THR A 892 -35.32 0.04 0.98
C THR A 892 -36.31 0.79 0.09
N GLY A 893 -36.81 1.96 0.48
CA GLY A 893 -37.83 2.70 -0.25
C GLY A 893 -39.15 1.91 -0.39
N GLY A 894 -39.66 1.37 0.72
CA GLY A 894 -40.83 0.50 0.77
C GLY A 894 -40.57 -0.93 0.25
N GLY A 895 -39.30 -1.32 0.11
CA GLY A 895 -38.86 -2.58 -0.49
C GLY A 895 -38.45 -2.51 -1.97
N ALA A 896 -38.44 -1.33 -2.59
CA ALA A 896 -38.01 -1.14 -3.98
C ALA A 896 -36.51 -1.45 -4.19
N ASN A 897 -35.67 -1.14 -3.22
CA ASN A 897 -34.23 -1.44 -3.22
C ASN A 897 -33.87 -2.46 -2.12
N MET A 898 -34.11 -3.75 -2.39
CA MET A 898 -33.71 -4.82 -1.47
C MET A 898 -32.18 -5.05 -1.40
N ALA A 899 -31.38 -4.37 -2.24
CA ALA A 899 -29.92 -4.44 -2.22
C ALA A 899 -29.26 -3.42 -1.27
N ALA A 900 -30.03 -2.49 -0.68
CA ALA A 900 -29.55 -1.42 0.19
C ALA A 900 -28.70 -1.90 1.38
N PRO A 901 -27.63 -1.16 1.75
CA PRO A 901 -26.73 -1.53 2.83
C PRO A 901 -27.44 -1.56 4.19
N TRP A 902 -26.96 -2.43 5.08
CA TRP A 902 -27.38 -2.46 6.49
C TRP A 902 -26.41 -1.57 7.29
N GLN A 903 -26.94 -0.72 8.17
CA GLN A 903 -26.19 0.02 9.18
C GLN A 903 -26.47 -0.63 10.54
N SER A 904 -25.41 -0.97 11.28
CA SER A 904 -25.54 -1.56 12.61
C SER A 904 -26.16 -0.61 13.63
N VAL A 905 -26.72 -1.18 14.69
CA VAL A 905 -27.18 -0.47 15.89
C VAL A 905 -26.23 -0.83 17.03
N GLU A 906 -25.83 0.17 17.82
CA GLU A 906 -24.89 -0.01 18.94
C GLU A 906 -25.63 -0.11 20.27
N ALA A 907 -25.00 -0.71 21.29
CA ALA A 907 -25.57 -0.78 22.63
C ALA A 907 -25.34 0.54 23.38
N GLY A 908 -26.39 1.12 23.99
CA GLY A 908 -26.27 2.39 24.72
C GLY A 908 -27.56 2.85 25.38
N ASP A 909 -27.51 3.96 26.11
CA ASP A 909 -28.69 4.65 26.68
C ASP A 909 -29.61 5.08 25.52
N ALA A 910 -30.75 4.42 25.39
CA ALA A 910 -31.75 4.73 24.36
C ALA A 910 -33.01 5.34 24.97
N THR A 911 -33.28 5.13 26.26
CA THR A 911 -34.40 5.79 26.94
C THR A 911 -34.25 5.81 28.46
N ALA A 912 -34.45 6.99 29.05
CA ALA A 912 -34.50 7.22 30.49
C ALA A 912 -35.65 6.51 31.24
N LEU A 913 -36.43 5.65 30.56
CA LEU A 913 -37.37 4.70 31.17
C LEU A 913 -36.68 3.48 31.79
N ILE A 914 -35.48 3.13 31.27
CA ILE A 914 -34.62 2.06 31.77
C ILE A 914 -33.20 2.61 31.96
N GLY A 915 -32.19 1.74 31.94
CA GLY A 915 -30.80 2.07 32.26
C GLY A 915 -29.95 0.82 32.28
N SER A 916 -30.14 -0.02 31.27
CA SER A 916 -29.38 -1.26 31.10
C SER A 916 -28.15 -1.02 30.23
N ASN A 917 -28.25 -0.09 29.27
CA ASN A 917 -27.23 0.31 28.31
C ASN A 917 -26.59 -0.89 27.59
N ALA A 918 -27.34 -1.98 27.44
CA ALA A 918 -26.84 -3.28 27.02
C ALA A 918 -27.82 -4.02 26.11
N LEU A 919 -27.28 -4.79 25.17
CA LEU A 919 -28.02 -5.69 24.30
C LEU A 919 -27.69 -7.16 24.61
N SER A 920 -27.58 -7.55 25.89
CA SER A 920 -27.31 -8.94 26.27
C SER A 920 -28.16 -9.43 27.45
N ILE A 921 -28.57 -10.71 27.39
CA ILE A 921 -29.38 -11.38 28.43
C ILE A 921 -28.50 -12.31 29.26
N ASN A 922 -28.53 -12.12 30.57
CA ASN A 922 -27.86 -13.00 31.53
C ASN A 922 -28.79 -14.10 32.07
N LEU A 923 -28.20 -15.17 32.61
CA LEU A 923 -28.89 -16.30 33.22
C LEU A 923 -28.50 -16.43 34.70
N PRO A 924 -29.42 -16.86 35.59
CA PRO A 924 -29.13 -17.00 37.01
C PRO A 924 -27.90 -17.87 37.28
N LEU A 925 -27.03 -17.42 38.19
CA LEU A 925 -25.75 -18.07 38.49
C LEU A 925 -25.90 -19.56 38.86
N ASP A 926 -26.97 -19.90 39.59
CA ASP A 926 -27.29 -21.27 40.04
C ASP A 926 -27.93 -22.17 38.97
N ALA A 927 -28.23 -21.65 37.78
CA ALA A 927 -28.78 -22.46 36.68
C ALA A 927 -27.86 -23.64 36.30
N LYS A 928 -28.42 -24.85 36.27
CA LYS A 928 -27.72 -26.11 36.03
C LYS A 928 -27.40 -26.27 34.54
N ALA A 929 -26.25 -26.86 34.18
CA ALA A 929 -25.86 -27.09 32.79
C ALA A 929 -26.76 -28.08 32.02
N VAL A 930 -27.53 -28.93 32.72
CA VAL A 930 -28.58 -29.80 32.15
C VAL A 930 -29.81 -29.78 33.07
N ASP A 931 -30.95 -29.44 32.50
CA ASP A 931 -32.28 -29.50 33.14
C ASP A 931 -33.37 -29.90 32.14
N GLU A 932 -34.65 -29.84 32.55
CA GLU A 932 -35.82 -30.24 31.74
C GLU A 932 -35.77 -31.69 31.21
N PHE A 933 -34.93 -32.54 31.80
CA PHE A 933 -34.76 -33.93 31.39
C PHE A 933 -36.08 -34.70 31.57
N LEU A 934 -36.68 -35.07 30.44
CA LEU A 934 -37.93 -35.81 30.29
C LEU A 934 -37.68 -37.05 29.41
N ILE A 935 -38.55 -38.05 29.58
CA ILE A 935 -38.56 -39.27 28.76
C ILE A 935 -40.04 -39.59 28.49
N ALA A 936 -40.45 -39.58 27.23
CA ALA A 936 -41.85 -39.75 26.84
C ALA A 936 -41.95 -40.46 25.47
N PRO A 937 -42.84 -41.45 25.29
CA PRO A 937 -43.61 -42.17 26.30
C PRO A 937 -42.74 -42.89 27.35
N ASN A 938 -43.25 -43.04 28.58
CA ASN A 938 -42.59 -43.74 29.69
C ASN A 938 -43.67 -44.23 30.69
N PRO A 939 -44.02 -45.53 30.74
CA PRO A 939 -43.45 -46.62 29.95
C PRO A 939 -43.66 -46.47 28.44
N PHE A 940 -42.75 -47.06 27.67
CA PHE A 940 -42.92 -47.27 26.24
C PHE A 940 -42.97 -48.77 25.90
N THR A 941 -43.55 -49.08 24.75
CA THR A 941 -43.99 -50.42 24.32
C THR A 941 -43.34 -50.80 22.99
N PRO A 942 -42.03 -51.13 22.96
CA PRO A 942 -41.25 -51.40 21.75
C PRO A 942 -41.58 -52.76 21.06
N ASN A 943 -42.87 -53.03 20.83
CA ASN A 943 -43.45 -54.32 20.43
C ASN A 943 -43.71 -54.49 18.91
N GLY A 944 -43.64 -53.41 18.11
CA GLY A 944 -43.94 -53.39 16.69
C GLY A 944 -45.41 -53.15 16.30
N ASP A 945 -46.27 -52.67 17.21
CA ASP A 945 -47.67 -52.33 16.91
C ASP A 945 -47.88 -50.90 16.39
N GLY A 946 -46.83 -50.06 16.42
CA GLY A 946 -46.85 -48.67 15.96
C GLY A 946 -47.27 -47.64 17.01
N ILE A 947 -47.52 -48.05 18.26
CA ILE A 947 -47.91 -47.17 19.36
C ILE A 947 -46.83 -47.21 20.44
N ASN A 948 -46.21 -46.06 20.72
CA ASN A 948 -45.12 -45.93 21.72
C ASN A 948 -43.95 -46.92 21.50
N ASP A 949 -43.68 -47.29 20.24
CA ASP A 949 -42.62 -48.24 19.86
C ASP A 949 -41.20 -47.69 20.11
N GLU A 950 -41.10 -46.36 20.16
CA GLU A 950 -39.90 -45.58 20.48
C GLU A 950 -40.20 -44.63 21.65
N THR A 951 -39.16 -44.19 22.35
CA THR A 951 -39.23 -43.17 23.41
C THR A 951 -38.29 -42.00 23.12
N GLU A 952 -38.78 -40.78 23.31
CA GLU A 952 -38.03 -39.55 23.15
C GLU A 952 -37.36 -39.16 24.47
N ILE A 953 -36.04 -38.99 24.42
CA ILE A 953 -35.19 -38.53 25.52
C ILE A 953 -34.92 -37.04 25.28
N PHE A 954 -35.70 -36.19 25.94
CA PHE A 954 -35.64 -34.74 25.81
C PHE A 954 -34.88 -34.09 26.98
N PHE A 955 -34.02 -33.11 26.73
CA PHE A 955 -33.37 -32.30 27.76
C PHE A 955 -32.90 -30.94 27.22
N SER A 956 -32.79 -29.94 28.10
CA SER A 956 -32.29 -28.61 27.78
C SER A 956 -30.86 -28.44 28.33
N VAL A 957 -29.95 -27.95 27.47
CA VAL A 957 -28.51 -27.76 27.74
C VAL A 957 -28.20 -26.27 27.89
N PHE A 958 -27.42 -25.93 28.91
CA PHE A 958 -27.17 -24.54 29.32
C PHE A 958 -25.69 -24.24 29.55
N LYS A 959 -25.31 -22.97 29.38
CA LYS A 959 -23.98 -22.41 29.76
C LYS A 959 -22.78 -23.08 29.05
N LEU A 960 -22.96 -23.64 27.85
CA LEU A 960 -21.85 -24.03 26.98
C LEU A 960 -21.41 -22.85 26.10
N THR A 961 -20.11 -22.52 26.17
CA THR A 961 -19.44 -21.49 25.34
C THR A 961 -18.83 -22.04 24.05
N ALA A 962 -18.74 -23.37 23.92
CA ALA A 962 -18.29 -24.09 22.74
C ALA A 962 -18.98 -25.46 22.68
N PRO A 963 -19.05 -26.13 21.50
CA PRO A 963 -19.65 -27.47 21.40
C PRO A 963 -18.97 -28.48 22.33
N ARG A 964 -19.75 -29.29 23.06
CA ARG A 964 -19.24 -30.33 23.96
C ARG A 964 -19.88 -31.67 23.70
N GLN A 965 -19.12 -32.75 23.91
CA GLN A 965 -19.69 -34.07 23.84
C GLN A 965 -20.59 -34.29 25.05
N ALA A 966 -21.89 -34.41 24.79
CA ALA A 966 -22.81 -35.05 25.73
C ALA A 966 -22.91 -36.53 25.40
N ARG A 967 -23.21 -37.32 26.42
CA ARG A 967 -23.30 -38.76 26.34
C ARG A 967 -24.52 -39.24 27.09
N VAL A 968 -25.49 -39.75 26.35
CA VAL A 968 -26.70 -40.37 26.89
C VAL A 968 -26.47 -41.88 26.95
N ARG A 969 -26.75 -42.48 28.10
CA ARG A 969 -26.60 -43.92 28.34
C ARG A 969 -27.82 -44.48 29.04
N ILE A 970 -28.21 -45.68 28.64
CA ILE A 970 -29.24 -46.43 29.34
C ILE A 970 -28.58 -47.65 29.99
N TYR A 971 -28.89 -47.86 31.27
CA TYR A 971 -28.35 -48.93 32.10
C TYR A 971 -29.47 -49.81 32.65
N THR A 972 -29.18 -51.09 32.91
CA THR A 972 -30.01 -51.90 33.81
C THR A 972 -29.91 -51.39 35.25
N LEU A 973 -30.86 -51.77 36.13
CA LEU A 973 -30.75 -51.51 37.58
C LEU A 973 -29.47 -52.09 38.22
N ALA A 974 -28.79 -53.05 37.57
CA ALA A 974 -27.50 -53.60 38.00
C ALA A 974 -26.29 -52.77 37.54
N GLY A 975 -26.49 -51.59 36.95
CA GLY A 975 -25.41 -50.70 36.50
C GLY A 975 -24.70 -51.14 35.23
N ARG A 976 -25.21 -52.14 34.50
CA ARG A 976 -24.67 -52.55 33.19
C ARG A 976 -25.24 -51.64 32.10
N PRO A 977 -24.41 -50.94 31.29
CA PRO A 977 -24.91 -50.19 30.14
C PRO A 977 -25.46 -51.13 29.08
N ILE A 978 -26.58 -50.74 28.47
CA ILE A 978 -27.27 -51.47 27.41
C ILE A 978 -27.42 -50.67 26.12
N TRP A 979 -27.35 -49.33 26.18
CA TRP A 979 -27.40 -48.42 25.03
C TRP A 979 -26.58 -47.17 25.34
N GLU A 980 -25.97 -46.57 24.33
CA GLU A 980 -25.16 -45.34 24.43
C GLU A 980 -25.27 -44.54 23.13
N ASN A 981 -25.51 -43.24 23.25
CA ASN A 981 -25.40 -42.26 22.17
C ASN A 981 -24.52 -41.09 22.65
N ALA A 982 -23.62 -40.62 21.79
CA ALA A 982 -22.66 -39.56 22.10
C ALA A 982 -22.65 -38.54 20.95
N GLN A 983 -23.00 -37.29 21.27
CA GLN A 983 -23.17 -36.22 20.28
C GLN A 983 -22.49 -34.94 20.77
N MET A 984 -21.92 -34.17 19.83
CA MET A 984 -21.46 -32.81 20.11
C MET A 984 -22.68 -31.88 20.15
N LEU A 985 -22.94 -31.28 21.31
CA LEU A 985 -24.07 -30.39 21.56
C LEU A 985 -23.58 -28.96 21.86
N GLN A 986 -24.39 -27.98 21.52
CA GLN A 986 -24.29 -26.61 22.01
C GLN A 986 -25.37 -26.37 23.09
N SER A 987 -25.49 -25.16 23.63
CA SER A 987 -26.64 -24.80 24.48
C SER A 987 -27.92 -24.74 23.63
N GLY A 988 -29.06 -25.17 24.19
CA GLY A 988 -30.33 -25.31 23.45
C GLY A 988 -31.17 -26.50 23.91
N ARG A 989 -32.33 -26.72 23.28
CA ARG A 989 -33.12 -27.98 23.45
C ARG A 989 -32.50 -29.11 22.64
N VAL A 990 -32.57 -30.32 23.19
CA VAL A 990 -31.99 -31.53 22.60
C VAL A 990 -32.95 -32.71 22.78
N SER A 991 -33.10 -33.49 21.71
CA SER A 991 -33.91 -34.71 21.66
C SER A 991 -33.09 -35.86 21.09
N MET A 992 -33.29 -37.07 21.62
CA MET A 992 -32.74 -38.32 21.09
C MET A 992 -33.80 -39.42 21.20
N LEU A 993 -34.03 -40.16 20.12
CA LEU A 993 -34.95 -41.31 20.10
C LEU A 993 -34.24 -42.60 20.54
N TRP A 994 -35.00 -43.50 21.18
CA TRP A 994 -34.58 -44.88 21.44
C TRP A 994 -35.73 -45.87 21.16
N ASP A 995 -35.42 -46.92 20.39
CA ASP A 995 -36.35 -47.97 19.93
C ASP A 995 -36.42 -49.19 20.87
N GLY A 996 -35.75 -49.13 22.02
CA GLY A 996 -35.66 -50.24 22.96
C GLY A 996 -34.65 -51.33 22.59
N THR A 997 -33.73 -51.11 21.64
CA THR A 997 -32.64 -52.06 21.34
C THR A 997 -31.40 -51.87 22.21
N ASP A 998 -30.71 -52.97 22.50
CA ASP A 998 -29.39 -52.96 23.14
C ASP A 998 -28.24 -52.74 22.13
N LEU A 999 -27.02 -52.59 22.63
CA LEU A 999 -25.77 -52.48 21.84
C LEU A 999 -25.50 -53.68 20.89
N ASN A 1000 -26.34 -54.73 20.89
CA ASN A 1000 -26.28 -55.87 19.97
C ASN A 1000 -27.48 -55.89 18.99
N GLY A 1001 -28.28 -54.83 18.94
CA GLY A 1001 -29.49 -54.71 18.11
C GLY A 1001 -30.67 -55.54 18.60
N ARG A 1002 -30.72 -55.92 19.88
CA ARG A 1002 -31.78 -56.78 20.44
C ARG A 1002 -32.71 -55.99 21.33
N LYS A 1003 -34.03 -56.11 21.12
CA LYS A 1003 -35.06 -55.51 21.99
C LYS A 1003 -34.86 -55.96 23.45
N VAL A 1004 -34.86 -55.01 24.38
CA VAL A 1004 -34.58 -55.26 25.80
C VAL A 1004 -35.82 -55.78 26.54
N PRO A 1005 -35.68 -56.68 27.53
CA PRO A 1005 -36.83 -57.25 28.23
C PRO A 1005 -37.62 -56.18 29.01
N PRO A 1006 -38.95 -56.35 29.18
CA PRO A 1006 -39.76 -55.52 30.05
C PRO A 1006 -39.16 -55.36 31.46
N GLY A 1007 -39.12 -54.13 31.97
CA GLY A 1007 -38.48 -53.80 33.23
C GLY A 1007 -38.15 -52.31 33.40
N LEU A 1008 -37.45 -52.00 34.50
CA LEU A 1008 -36.96 -50.67 34.82
C LEU A 1008 -35.50 -50.50 34.41
N TYR A 1009 -35.21 -49.34 33.83
CA TYR A 1009 -33.91 -48.93 33.33
C TYR A 1009 -33.55 -47.54 33.84
N ILE A 1010 -32.26 -47.22 33.81
CA ILE A 1010 -31.70 -45.97 34.30
C ILE A 1010 -31.15 -45.23 33.09
N CYS A 1011 -31.83 -44.17 32.65
CA CYS A 1011 -31.33 -43.30 31.61
C CYS A 1011 -30.52 -42.17 32.25
N GLN A 1012 -29.28 -41.99 31.80
CA GLN A 1012 -28.33 -41.01 32.30
C GLN A 1012 -27.86 -40.11 31.15
N VAL A 1013 -27.95 -38.81 31.35
CA VAL A 1013 -27.29 -37.80 30.52
C VAL A 1013 -26.04 -37.35 31.27
N ASN A 1014 -24.89 -37.34 30.61
CA ASN A 1014 -23.64 -36.81 31.12
C ASN A 1014 -23.07 -35.78 30.13
N LEU A 1015 -22.55 -34.66 30.64
CA LEU A 1015 -22.01 -33.55 29.86
C LEU A 1015 -20.72 -33.06 30.54
N ASP A 1016 -19.64 -32.97 29.78
CA ASP A 1016 -18.36 -32.40 30.24
C ASP A 1016 -18.35 -30.88 30.07
N THR A 1017 -17.94 -30.17 31.14
CA THR A 1017 -18.05 -28.71 31.27
C THR A 1017 -16.76 -28.08 31.81
N ASP A 1018 -16.43 -26.87 31.40
CA ASP A 1018 -15.10 -26.23 31.59
C ASP A 1018 -14.66 -25.83 33.00
N ARG A 1019 -15.46 -26.07 34.05
CA ARG A 1019 -15.06 -25.77 35.44
C ARG A 1019 -14.71 -27.03 36.20
N GLU A 1020 -13.62 -26.95 36.96
CA GLU A 1020 -13.16 -28.01 37.84
C GLU A 1020 -14.29 -28.49 38.78
N SER A 1021 -14.39 -29.81 38.95
CA SER A 1021 -15.29 -30.47 39.92
C SER A 1021 -16.80 -30.41 39.66
N ARG A 1022 -17.27 -30.85 38.47
CA ARG A 1022 -18.23 -31.97 38.29
C ARG A 1022 -18.80 -32.00 36.85
N SER A 1023 -18.71 -33.16 36.16
CA SER A 1023 -19.50 -33.37 34.94
C SER A 1023 -21.00 -33.40 35.25
N ALA A 1024 -21.79 -32.72 34.43
CA ALA A 1024 -23.20 -32.42 34.68
C ALA A 1024 -24.09 -33.66 34.45
N THR A 1025 -24.05 -34.58 35.41
CA THR A 1025 -24.76 -35.87 35.32
C THR A 1025 -26.20 -35.73 35.80
N ARG A 1026 -27.15 -36.12 34.94
CA ARG A 1026 -28.58 -36.18 35.22
C ARG A 1026 -29.10 -37.59 34.98
N THR A 1027 -30.05 -38.04 35.79
CA THR A 1027 -30.56 -39.43 35.77
C THR A 1027 -32.08 -39.45 35.89
N ARG A 1028 -32.75 -40.30 35.10
CA ARG A 1028 -34.18 -40.61 35.19
C ARG A 1028 -34.40 -42.11 35.16
N LEU A 1029 -35.51 -42.56 35.76
CA LEU A 1029 -36.04 -43.89 35.52
C LEU A 1029 -36.77 -43.91 34.17
N LEU A 1030 -36.48 -44.94 33.40
CA LEU A 1030 -37.12 -45.29 32.14
C LEU A 1030 -37.78 -46.65 32.33
N SER A 1031 -38.98 -46.84 31.77
CA SER A 1031 -39.75 -48.08 31.92
C SER A 1031 -40.03 -48.70 30.55
N VAL A 1032 -39.74 -49.99 30.40
CA VAL A 1032 -40.07 -50.79 29.22
C VAL A 1032 -41.18 -51.75 29.63
N ALA A 1033 -42.28 -51.79 28.89
CA ALA A 1033 -43.36 -52.75 29.12
C ALA A 1033 -43.97 -53.19 27.79
N TYR A 1034 -44.08 -54.50 27.55
CA TYR A 1034 -44.80 -55.12 26.43
C TYR A 1034 -44.97 -56.63 26.69
#